data_AF-G8YDA7-F1
#
_entry.id   AF-G8YDA7-F1
#
_cell.length_a   1.000
_cell.length_b   1.000
_cell.length_c   1.000
_cell.angle_alpha   90.00
_cell.angle_beta   90.00
_cell.angle_gamma   90.00
#
_symmetry.space_group_name_H-M   'P 1'
#
loop_
_entity.id
_entity.type
_entity.pdbx_description
1 polymer ?
#
loop_
_entity_poly.entity_id
_entity_poly.type
_entity_poly.pdbx_seq_one_letter_code
_entity_poly.pdbx_strand_id
1 'polypeptide(L)'
;MNASSSIQHYTDLFRVETLSDEKLWLVYTSPVLEEALKSSLDVNLSQSDASTQSKVLDIYAKILNYGGRILSSTVRNKNSGASSIDSSASAEKPSNDSRNGETTEDQSLGSNTAVGGESEIFNDDESEDITVLIDDNSNSGYQPDSLLSKLTSTMDKELTYELIINILRIISTWFRALDTASRRMRRADDPSPASNDLVVKLFDLTLGKDKGVIEKSLQKILMDLKTVLGIVVKEVNAGGDLYKDANHVVKQVLRLLSHISKTLLYSYNTTKESNNQNISKNLMLHLLRVNFYSELDQLLSICTPKKESDSYNYPIISLDHEAWKSFYLIYSFFAVFSDEKTVKNFNSFPDGNAIELGDPTFSYCVSQVKKFDYETYISQVSSILIPLLSLNFNLFYGLAPDLMTQDISNSSFFGWITGNRFGDNLYTKFDTVSFVTNFSSNLENLTLLKQENPIINELQSLFDFHTKFLKQYGSGKGGSFIENTDLLSINLFLFTLAKNPTFLKHFATQAHPVYHTIEDLIPNEDKHVELYEIWLCLVSYSFHYQYRFPKMQSNSQLALAILSKLTSPEEFHFDGESFSCLDLITQYKINEFKWKICQHKRPLIPLNIGKEGIKSSVFYCLDVLQTFFRFNLTRKLNIHNFKLAILSTFRIIEKLKHSGNSSLNMESYGWSSFYHHLMNVVIFIAKQDLINSEYMIKTKNTLKLKSLVEEFFVVIDMLLSNKFRNIIQLSEDKNSLGTHLLKSVNYELIYLILLNYEKVKHLLSQIDAEDTSYLKNLSACLGFLRSSFYLNEEKHDDNSAAKKLDTLNLDYDSALLVEKLMEFANVDTNEDGDVLKALKFKESFKLKEKRNLLSDPQLLRIFNVAFDTI
;
A
#
# COMPACT_ATOMS: atom_id res chain seq x y z
N MET A 1 31.83 -22.97 -6.28
CA MET A 1 31.49 -23.46 -7.64
C MET A 1 31.39 -22.31 -8.63
N ASN A 2 31.80 -22.46 -9.90
CA ASN A 2 31.61 -21.42 -10.93
C ASN A 2 30.21 -21.51 -11.59
N ALA A 3 29.68 -20.42 -12.13
CA ALA A 3 28.31 -20.36 -12.67
C ALA A 3 28.01 -21.43 -13.74
N SER A 4 28.98 -21.72 -14.62
CA SER A 4 28.86 -22.78 -15.64
C SER A 4 28.71 -24.19 -15.06
N SER A 5 29.46 -24.51 -13.99
CA SER A 5 29.41 -25.80 -13.31
C SER A 5 28.08 -26.01 -12.57
N SER A 6 27.55 -24.96 -11.94
CA SER A 6 26.25 -25.00 -11.27
C SER A 6 25.09 -25.13 -12.26
N ILE A 7 25.15 -24.44 -13.42
CA ILE A 7 24.14 -24.63 -14.49
C ILE A 7 24.14 -26.07 -14.98
N GLN A 8 25.31 -26.68 -15.21
CA GLN A 8 25.42 -28.07 -15.61
C GLN A 8 24.83 -29.01 -14.56
N HIS A 9 25.19 -28.82 -13.28
CA HIS A 9 24.67 -29.59 -12.15
C HIS A 9 23.14 -29.51 -12.05
N TYR A 10 22.56 -28.31 -12.14
CA TYR A 10 21.10 -28.13 -12.11
C TYR A 10 20.40 -28.64 -13.37
N THR A 11 21.06 -28.65 -14.52
CA THR A 11 20.51 -29.21 -15.77
C THR A 11 20.48 -30.73 -15.72
N ASP A 12 21.50 -31.34 -15.11
CA ASP A 12 21.60 -32.79 -14.99
C ASP A 12 20.51 -33.38 -14.07
N LEU A 13 19.97 -32.60 -13.11
CA LEU A 13 18.79 -32.98 -12.32
C LEU A 13 17.58 -33.36 -13.19
N PHE A 14 17.42 -32.73 -14.37
CA PHE A 14 16.30 -32.95 -15.29
C PHE A 14 16.57 -34.02 -16.35
N ARG A 15 17.80 -34.57 -16.41
CA ARG A 15 18.22 -35.57 -17.40
C ARG A 15 18.17 -37.01 -16.90
N VAL A 16 18.10 -37.22 -15.59
CA VAL A 16 18.17 -38.56 -14.96
C VAL A 16 16.77 -39.17 -14.82
N GLU A 17 16.60 -40.46 -15.17
CA GLU A 17 15.32 -41.17 -15.07
C GLU A 17 14.83 -41.36 -13.62
N THR A 18 15.75 -41.43 -12.65
CA THR A 18 15.48 -41.52 -11.21
C THR A 18 16.40 -40.60 -10.39
N LEU A 19 15.84 -39.62 -9.69
CA LEU A 19 16.56 -38.85 -8.67
C LEU A 19 16.65 -39.68 -7.37
N SER A 20 17.86 -39.92 -6.88
CA SER A 20 18.12 -40.47 -5.55
C SER A 20 18.08 -39.38 -4.48
N ASP A 21 17.77 -39.77 -3.25
CA ASP A 21 17.75 -38.85 -2.09
C ASP A 21 19.14 -38.21 -1.86
N GLU A 22 20.23 -38.94 -2.11
CA GLU A 22 21.61 -38.42 -2.04
C GLU A 22 21.86 -37.27 -3.02
N LYS A 23 21.38 -37.38 -4.27
CA LYS A 23 21.50 -36.31 -5.27
C LYS A 23 20.67 -35.10 -4.88
N LEU A 24 19.48 -35.31 -4.30
CA LEU A 24 18.64 -34.22 -3.82
C LEU A 24 19.26 -33.54 -2.58
N TRP A 25 19.90 -34.29 -1.68
CA TRP A 25 20.62 -33.75 -0.53
C TRP A 25 21.74 -32.79 -0.98
N LEU A 26 22.57 -33.23 -1.93
CA LEU A 26 23.66 -32.41 -2.49
C LEU A 26 23.17 -31.08 -3.08
N VAL A 27 21.97 -31.05 -3.67
CA VAL A 27 21.37 -29.80 -4.19
C VAL A 27 21.09 -28.81 -3.07
N TYR A 28 20.67 -29.28 -1.90
CA TYR A 28 20.33 -28.44 -0.75
C TYR A 28 21.53 -28.06 0.13
N THR A 29 22.63 -28.83 0.06
CA THR A 29 23.86 -28.57 0.82
C THR A 29 24.94 -27.83 0.03
N SER A 30 24.75 -27.61 -1.27
CA SER A 30 25.70 -26.85 -2.10
C SER A 30 25.34 -25.36 -2.16
N PRO A 31 26.31 -24.45 -2.35
CA PRO A 31 26.03 -23.02 -2.55
C PRO A 31 25.06 -22.76 -3.70
N VAL A 32 23.97 -22.04 -3.41
CA VAL A 32 22.87 -21.81 -4.35
C VAL A 32 23.14 -20.60 -5.25
N LEU A 33 23.35 -20.84 -6.55
CA LEU A 33 23.36 -19.79 -7.57
C LEU A 33 21.96 -19.59 -8.15
N GLU A 34 21.20 -18.64 -7.57
CA GLU A 34 19.77 -18.43 -7.88
C GLU A 34 19.49 -18.18 -9.38
N GLU A 35 20.31 -17.40 -10.07
CA GLU A 35 20.13 -17.12 -11.50
C GLU A 35 20.36 -18.36 -12.38
N ALA A 36 21.38 -19.15 -12.05
CA ALA A 36 21.68 -20.40 -12.73
C ALA A 36 20.57 -21.43 -12.52
N LEU A 37 20.10 -21.57 -11.28
CA LEU A 37 18.98 -22.44 -10.93
C LEU A 37 17.71 -21.99 -11.66
N LYS A 38 17.37 -20.70 -11.59
CA LYS A 38 16.21 -20.14 -12.30
C LYS A 38 16.29 -20.38 -13.81
N SER A 39 17.45 -20.15 -14.43
CA SER A 39 17.63 -20.38 -15.87
C SER A 39 17.41 -21.85 -16.24
N SER A 40 17.95 -22.80 -15.47
CA SER A 40 17.70 -24.23 -15.68
C SER A 40 16.22 -24.56 -15.53
N LEU A 41 15.57 -24.04 -14.49
CA LEU A 41 14.15 -24.26 -14.22
C LEU A 41 13.26 -23.69 -15.34
N ASP A 42 13.50 -22.46 -15.76
CA ASP A 42 12.78 -21.77 -16.84
C ASP A 42 12.87 -22.54 -18.16
N VAL A 43 14.06 -23.00 -18.55
CA VAL A 43 14.28 -23.76 -19.78
C VAL A 43 13.47 -25.05 -19.77
N ASN A 44 13.53 -25.82 -18.68
CA ASN A 44 12.83 -27.10 -18.58
C ASN A 44 11.31 -26.95 -18.49
N LEU A 45 10.80 -25.93 -17.79
CA LEU A 45 9.35 -25.67 -17.74
C LEU A 45 8.79 -25.15 -19.06
N SER A 46 9.60 -24.49 -19.88
CA SER A 46 9.16 -23.92 -21.17
C SER A 46 9.04 -24.91 -22.32
N GLN A 47 9.30 -26.21 -22.09
CA GLN A 47 9.22 -27.25 -23.12
C GLN A 47 7.76 -27.53 -23.51
N SER A 48 7.50 -27.64 -24.82
CA SER A 48 6.15 -27.76 -25.40
C SER A 48 5.50 -29.14 -25.27
N ASP A 49 6.31 -30.19 -25.10
CA ASP A 49 5.83 -31.58 -25.17
C ASP A 49 5.19 -32.02 -23.84
N ALA A 50 3.90 -32.41 -23.88
CA ALA A 50 3.13 -32.76 -22.67
C ALA A 50 3.74 -33.94 -21.86
N SER A 51 4.35 -34.92 -22.52
CA SER A 51 5.03 -36.04 -21.86
C SER A 51 6.30 -35.60 -21.13
N THR A 52 7.04 -34.65 -21.71
CA THR A 52 8.25 -34.09 -21.12
C THR A 52 7.90 -33.13 -19.99
N GLN A 53 6.85 -32.32 -20.17
CA GLN A 53 6.29 -31.44 -19.14
C GLN A 53 5.85 -32.22 -17.89
N SER A 54 5.21 -33.38 -18.04
CA SER A 54 4.85 -34.25 -16.90
C SER A 54 6.08 -34.77 -16.16
N LYS A 55 7.13 -35.18 -16.87
CA LYS A 55 8.39 -35.63 -16.23
C LYS A 55 9.09 -34.51 -15.48
N VAL A 56 9.08 -33.30 -16.04
CA VAL A 56 9.62 -32.10 -15.38
C VAL A 56 8.82 -31.81 -14.11
N LEU A 57 7.49 -31.81 -14.17
CA LEU A 57 6.64 -31.60 -12.98
C LEU A 57 6.85 -32.65 -11.88
N ASP A 58 7.08 -33.93 -12.23
CA ASP A 58 7.42 -34.99 -11.27
C ASP A 58 8.73 -34.68 -10.52
N ILE A 59 9.74 -34.15 -11.23
CA ILE A 59 11.02 -33.74 -10.62
C ILE A 59 10.82 -32.54 -9.71
N TYR A 60 10.02 -31.57 -10.13
CA TYR A 60 9.64 -30.40 -9.33
C TYR A 60 8.92 -30.81 -8.03
N ALA A 61 7.99 -31.76 -8.12
CA ALA A 61 7.29 -32.33 -6.96
C ALA A 61 8.25 -33.01 -5.98
N LYS A 62 9.23 -33.76 -6.49
CA LYS A 62 10.27 -34.41 -5.66
C LYS A 62 11.16 -33.39 -4.95
N ILE A 63 11.60 -32.34 -5.65
CA ILE A 63 12.41 -31.25 -5.06
C ILE A 63 11.64 -30.62 -3.90
N LEU A 64 10.37 -30.25 -4.11
CA LEU A 64 9.54 -29.62 -3.08
C LEU A 64 9.28 -30.55 -1.89
N ASN A 65 8.89 -31.80 -2.13
CA ASN A 65 8.61 -32.77 -1.08
C ASN A 65 9.86 -33.12 -0.26
N TYR A 66 11.01 -33.29 -0.92
CA TYR A 66 12.27 -33.59 -0.25
C TYR A 66 12.79 -32.39 0.54
N GLY A 67 12.81 -31.19 -0.04
CA GLY A 67 13.20 -29.95 0.65
C GLY A 67 12.30 -29.67 1.86
N GLY A 68 10.99 -29.86 1.72
CA GLY A 68 10.05 -29.78 2.84
C GLY A 68 10.32 -30.82 3.93
N ARG A 69 10.72 -32.05 3.59
CA ARG A 69 11.11 -33.08 4.58
C ARG A 69 12.39 -32.70 5.33
N ILE A 70 13.42 -32.21 4.63
CA ILE A 70 14.65 -31.73 5.29
C ILE A 70 14.32 -30.59 6.24
N LEU A 71 13.55 -29.60 5.77
CA LEU A 71 13.15 -28.45 6.59
C LEU A 71 12.41 -28.90 7.86
N SER A 72 11.38 -29.76 7.73
CA SER A 72 10.66 -30.29 8.90
C SER A 72 11.57 -31.04 9.88
N SER A 73 12.51 -31.84 9.37
CA SER A 73 13.46 -32.61 10.21
C SER A 73 14.38 -31.68 10.99
N THR A 74 14.95 -30.70 10.29
CA THR A 74 15.85 -29.69 10.85
C THR A 74 15.15 -28.87 11.94
N VAL A 75 13.91 -28.45 11.70
CA VAL A 75 13.11 -27.67 12.65
C VAL A 75 12.68 -28.50 13.88
N ARG A 76 12.33 -29.78 13.71
CA ARG A 76 11.93 -30.67 14.82
C ARG A 76 13.07 -30.94 15.80
N ASN A 77 14.29 -31.12 15.29
CA ASN A 77 15.47 -31.36 16.11
C ASN A 77 15.84 -30.15 16.97
N LYS A 78 15.71 -28.93 16.44
CA LYS A 78 15.86 -27.68 17.22
C LYS A 78 14.84 -27.56 18.36
N ASN A 79 13.57 -27.94 18.13
CA ASN A 79 12.53 -27.86 19.16
C ASN A 79 12.68 -28.90 20.28
N SER A 80 13.26 -30.07 20.00
CA SER A 80 13.40 -31.16 20.98
C SER A 80 14.62 -31.00 21.90
N GLY A 81 15.62 -30.22 21.51
CA GLY A 81 16.73 -29.81 22.39
C GLY A 81 16.36 -28.76 23.45
N ALA A 82 15.20 -28.09 23.32
CA ALA A 82 14.76 -27.05 24.25
C ALA A 82 13.93 -27.58 25.45
N SER A 83 13.49 -28.84 25.42
CA SER A 83 12.62 -29.43 26.46
C SER A 83 13.35 -30.32 27.47
N SER A 84 14.68 -30.45 27.41
CA SER A 84 15.45 -31.40 28.24
C SER A 84 16.24 -30.76 29.39
N ILE A 85 16.11 -29.46 29.64
CA ILE A 85 16.73 -28.78 30.79
C ILE A 85 15.63 -28.31 31.72
N ASP A 86 15.04 -29.25 32.47
CA ASP A 86 14.41 -29.03 33.80
C ASP A 86 13.73 -30.33 34.25
N SER A 87 14.53 -31.31 34.65
CA SER A 87 14.07 -32.43 35.49
C SER A 87 15.26 -33.13 36.15
N SER A 88 15.95 -32.42 37.04
CA SER A 88 16.78 -33.08 38.06
C SER A 88 16.72 -32.33 39.40
N ALA A 89 15.54 -32.36 40.01
CA ALA A 89 15.33 -32.36 41.45
C ALA A 89 14.15 -33.31 41.67
N SER A 90 14.17 -34.38 42.46
CA SER A 90 14.93 -34.74 43.64
C SER A 90 14.57 -36.20 43.98
N ALA A 91 15.49 -37.00 44.54
CA ALA A 91 15.23 -38.04 45.54
C ALA A 91 16.54 -38.72 45.96
N GLU A 92 16.77 -38.78 47.27
CA GLU A 92 17.95 -39.30 47.96
C GLU A 92 18.10 -40.83 47.90
N LYS A 93 19.36 -41.29 47.69
CA LYS A 93 20.16 -42.39 48.34
C LYS A 93 19.52 -43.77 48.66
N PRO A 94 20.32 -44.88 48.88
CA PRO A 94 21.76 -44.94 49.15
C PRO A 94 22.59 -46.06 48.42
N SER A 95 23.91 -45.86 48.46
CA SER A 95 25.04 -46.81 48.52
C SER A 95 24.90 -48.26 47.99
N ASN A 96 25.84 -48.64 47.12
CA ASN A 96 26.69 -49.82 47.37
C ASN A 96 28.02 -49.74 46.61
N ASP A 97 29.09 -49.99 47.37
CA ASP A 97 30.46 -50.22 46.92
C ASP A 97 30.56 -51.34 45.87
N SER A 98 31.43 -51.15 44.87
CA SER A 98 32.45 -52.17 44.56
C SER A 98 33.56 -51.59 43.69
N ARG A 99 34.78 -51.78 44.20
CA ARG A 99 36.08 -51.58 43.55
C ARG A 99 36.23 -52.48 42.32
N ASN A 100 36.97 -51.98 41.33
CA ASN A 100 38.15 -52.58 40.66
C ASN A 100 38.48 -51.64 39.47
N GLY A 101 39.66 -51.01 39.39
CA GLY A 101 40.92 -51.62 38.91
C GLY A 101 40.79 -51.88 37.41
N GLU A 102 41.58 -51.37 36.47
CA GLU A 102 42.98 -50.95 36.46
C GLU A 102 43.28 -50.35 35.05
N THR A 103 44.19 -49.36 34.98
CA THR A 103 45.23 -49.07 33.95
C THR A 103 44.99 -49.44 32.47
N THR A 104 45.20 -48.56 31.48
CA THR A 104 46.51 -48.14 30.92
C THR A 104 46.27 -47.00 29.91
N GLU A 105 46.88 -45.83 30.07
CA GLU A 105 48.13 -45.33 29.43
C GLU A 105 48.06 -45.01 27.92
N ASP A 106 47.95 -43.71 27.64
CA ASP A 106 48.87 -42.82 26.88
C ASP A 106 49.61 -43.28 25.61
N GLN A 107 49.76 -42.26 24.74
CA GLN A 107 50.79 -41.97 23.71
C GLN A 107 50.18 -41.78 22.30
N SER A 108 50.50 -40.76 21.50
CA SER A 108 51.52 -39.70 21.60
C SER A 108 51.26 -38.60 20.56
N LEU A 109 51.73 -37.40 20.90
CA LEU A 109 51.96 -36.22 20.07
C LEU A 109 52.71 -36.47 18.73
N GLY A 110 52.46 -35.57 17.77
CA GLY A 110 53.36 -35.30 16.64
C GLY A 110 53.11 -33.91 16.03
N SER A 111 53.88 -32.93 16.47
CA SER A 111 53.97 -31.55 15.97
C SER A 111 54.79 -31.44 14.68
N ASN A 112 54.51 -30.44 13.83
CA ASN A 112 55.55 -29.65 13.15
C ASN A 112 55.04 -28.31 12.62
N THR A 113 55.88 -27.30 12.81
CA THR A 113 55.73 -25.86 12.57
C THR A 113 56.41 -25.45 11.25
N ALA A 114 55.88 -24.44 10.53
CA ALA A 114 56.54 -23.13 10.27
C ALA A 114 56.22 -22.46 8.89
N VAL A 115 55.54 -21.31 8.99
CA VAL A 115 55.85 -19.95 8.46
C VAL A 115 56.04 -19.70 6.94
N GLY A 116 55.22 -18.78 6.42
CA GLY A 116 55.52 -17.86 5.31
C GLY A 116 54.30 -17.02 4.93
N GLY A 117 54.31 -15.70 5.18
CA GLY A 117 53.18 -14.79 4.92
C GLY A 117 53.29 -14.00 3.61
N GLU A 118 52.15 -13.51 3.10
CA GLU A 118 51.97 -12.18 2.47
C GLU A 118 50.51 -11.94 2.01
N SER A 119 50.03 -10.71 2.27
CA SER A 119 48.89 -9.96 1.69
C SER A 119 47.44 -10.46 1.88
N GLU A 120 46.73 -9.78 2.78
CA GLU A 120 45.28 -9.86 2.97
C GLU A 120 44.51 -9.24 1.79
N ILE A 121 43.87 -10.11 1.00
CA ILE A 121 42.62 -9.82 0.28
C ILE A 121 41.59 -10.74 0.94
N PHE A 122 40.57 -10.17 1.59
CA PHE A 122 39.48 -10.92 2.20
C PHE A 122 38.73 -11.72 1.12
N ASN A 123 38.97 -13.03 1.06
CA ASN A 123 38.10 -14.01 0.43
C ASN A 123 37.22 -14.63 1.53
N ASP A 124 35.91 -14.49 1.42
CA ASP A 124 34.87 -15.11 2.27
C ASP A 124 34.71 -16.64 1.99
N ASP A 125 35.80 -17.38 1.75
CA ASP A 125 35.75 -18.77 1.23
C ASP A 125 36.20 -19.84 2.24
N GLU A 126 36.16 -19.56 3.55
CA GLU A 126 36.34 -20.57 4.60
C GLU A 126 35.05 -20.77 5.40
N SER A 127 34.02 -21.34 4.76
CA SER A 127 32.93 -22.05 5.44
C SER A 127 33.17 -23.56 5.31
N GLU A 128 33.11 -24.30 6.42
CA GLU A 128 33.24 -25.75 6.42
C GLU A 128 32.16 -26.39 5.51
N ASP A 129 32.59 -27.19 4.54
CA ASP A 129 31.75 -27.67 3.45
C ASP A 129 30.71 -28.71 3.96
N ILE A 130 29.42 -28.34 3.95
CA ILE A 130 28.28 -29.18 4.41
C ILE A 130 28.22 -30.53 3.64
N THR A 131 28.88 -30.63 2.48
CA THR A 131 28.93 -31.83 1.64
C THR A 131 29.67 -33.02 2.26
N VAL A 132 30.49 -32.85 3.31
CA VAL A 132 31.37 -33.90 3.86
C VAL A 132 30.64 -34.96 4.72
N LEU A 133 29.35 -34.78 5.04
CA LEU A 133 28.61 -35.66 5.95
C LEU A 133 28.11 -37.01 5.36
N ILE A 134 28.45 -37.37 4.11
CA ILE A 134 27.95 -38.60 3.45
C ILE A 134 28.96 -39.77 3.47
N ASP A 135 30.24 -39.54 3.72
CA ASP A 135 31.23 -40.62 3.70
C ASP A 135 31.40 -41.22 5.11
N ASP A 136 30.51 -42.16 5.50
CA ASP A 136 30.82 -43.33 6.36
C ASP A 136 29.57 -43.98 6.99
N ASN A 137 28.56 -44.42 6.21
CA ASN A 137 27.61 -45.45 6.71
C ASN A 137 26.74 -46.10 5.62
N SER A 138 27.37 -46.68 4.59
CA SER A 138 26.66 -47.57 3.66
C SER A 138 26.67 -49.02 4.17
N ASN A 139 25.87 -49.33 5.20
CA ASN A 139 25.31 -50.67 5.43
C ASN A 139 24.32 -50.69 6.60
N SER A 140 23.07 -50.32 6.34
CA SER A 140 21.90 -50.98 6.96
C SER A 140 20.62 -50.41 6.36
N GLY A 141 19.68 -51.28 6.03
CA GLY A 141 18.35 -50.88 5.56
C GLY A 141 17.62 -50.14 6.66
N TYR A 142 17.69 -48.81 6.64
CA TYR A 142 17.01 -47.94 7.60
C TYR A 142 16.10 -46.95 6.89
N GLN A 143 14.95 -46.70 7.51
CA GLN A 143 13.95 -45.74 7.03
C GLN A 143 14.60 -44.37 6.76
N PRO A 144 14.29 -43.71 5.62
CA PRO A 144 14.93 -42.46 5.22
C PRO A 144 14.76 -41.33 6.25
N ASP A 145 13.66 -41.33 7.02
CA ASP A 145 13.43 -40.35 8.09
C ASP A 145 14.37 -40.51 9.30
N SER A 146 14.96 -41.68 9.53
CA SER A 146 15.92 -41.91 10.64
C SER A 146 17.34 -41.43 10.32
N LEU A 147 17.74 -41.46 9.05
CA LEU A 147 19.03 -40.92 8.59
C LEU A 147 19.03 -39.40 8.51
N LEU A 148 17.96 -38.81 7.95
CA LEU A 148 17.77 -37.36 7.88
C LEU A 148 17.71 -36.72 9.27
N SER A 149 17.01 -37.36 10.22
CA SER A 149 16.96 -36.88 11.61
C SER A 149 18.30 -36.99 12.31
N LYS A 150 19.07 -38.06 12.06
CA LYS A 150 20.44 -38.22 12.58
C LYS A 150 21.41 -37.18 12.01
N LEU A 151 21.41 -36.97 10.70
CA LEU A 151 22.27 -35.97 10.02
C LEU A 151 21.97 -34.53 10.46
N THR A 152 20.69 -34.18 10.61
CA THR A 152 20.30 -32.83 11.06
C THR A 152 20.41 -32.64 12.57
N SER A 153 20.49 -33.71 13.37
CA SER A 153 20.70 -33.62 14.83
C SER A 153 22.16 -33.38 15.23
N THR A 154 23.11 -33.68 14.34
CA THR A 154 24.56 -33.55 14.59
C THR A 154 25.15 -32.26 14.03
N MET A 155 24.35 -31.43 13.34
CA MET A 155 24.81 -30.18 12.74
C MET A 155 24.91 -29.05 13.77
N ASP A 156 25.97 -28.26 13.68
CA ASP A 156 26.12 -27.03 14.44
C ASP A 156 25.07 -25.98 14.03
N LYS A 157 24.89 -24.97 14.89
CA LYS A 157 23.83 -23.96 14.72
C LYS A 157 23.98 -23.15 13.43
N GLU A 158 25.21 -22.80 13.05
CA GLU A 158 25.51 -22.02 11.85
C GLU A 158 25.21 -22.85 10.59
N LEU A 159 25.72 -24.08 10.50
CA LEU A 159 25.44 -25.01 9.40
C LEU A 159 23.93 -25.33 9.28
N THR A 160 23.23 -25.40 10.41
CA THR A 160 21.77 -25.57 10.45
C THR A 160 21.06 -24.38 9.80
N TYR A 161 21.50 -23.15 10.08
CA TYR A 161 20.92 -21.95 9.49
C TYR A 161 21.26 -21.81 8.00
N GLU A 162 22.49 -22.14 7.61
CA GLU A 162 22.89 -22.17 6.22
C GLU A 162 22.06 -23.18 5.40
N LEU A 163 21.85 -24.39 5.93
CA LEU A 163 20.98 -25.39 5.32
C LEU A 163 19.54 -24.87 5.17
N ILE A 164 18.98 -24.24 6.21
CA ILE A 164 17.65 -23.62 6.15
C ILE A 164 17.63 -22.55 5.05
N ILE A 165 18.61 -21.66 5.00
CA ILE A 165 18.72 -20.60 3.99
C ILE A 165 18.76 -21.20 2.58
N ASN A 166 19.58 -22.23 2.34
CA ASN A 166 19.68 -22.88 1.03
C ASN A 166 18.37 -23.53 0.61
N ILE A 167 17.68 -24.23 1.53
CA ILE A 167 16.34 -24.80 1.28
C ILE A 167 15.35 -23.69 0.89
N LEU A 168 15.29 -22.61 1.67
CA LEU A 168 14.39 -21.48 1.41
C LEU A 168 14.68 -20.84 0.06
N ARG A 169 15.94 -20.61 -0.30
CA ARG A 169 16.36 -20.05 -1.59
C ARG A 169 15.97 -20.93 -2.77
N ILE A 170 16.18 -22.24 -2.67
CA ILE A 170 15.82 -23.19 -3.73
C ILE A 170 14.31 -23.23 -3.93
N ILE A 171 13.53 -23.37 -2.85
CA ILE A 171 12.06 -23.38 -2.94
C ILE A 171 11.53 -22.03 -3.45
N SER A 172 12.13 -20.92 -3.02
CA SER A 172 11.77 -19.57 -3.47
C SER A 172 12.01 -19.39 -4.98
N THR A 173 13.18 -19.80 -5.46
CA THR A 173 13.56 -19.78 -6.89
C THR A 173 12.62 -20.68 -7.71
N TRP A 174 12.24 -21.82 -7.15
CA TRP A 174 11.29 -22.75 -7.74
C TRP A 174 9.90 -22.13 -7.94
N PHE A 175 9.33 -21.45 -6.92
CA PHE A 175 8.03 -20.77 -7.04
C PHE A 175 8.09 -19.63 -8.06
N ARG A 176 9.21 -18.91 -8.12
CA ARG A 176 9.45 -17.82 -9.06
C ARG A 176 9.54 -18.31 -10.51
N ALA A 177 10.22 -19.42 -10.76
CA ALA A 177 10.28 -20.05 -12.08
C ALA A 177 8.92 -20.57 -12.52
N LEU A 178 8.15 -21.17 -11.60
CA LEU A 178 6.80 -21.66 -11.85
C LEU A 178 5.83 -20.53 -12.27
N ASP A 179 5.83 -19.38 -11.57
CA ASP A 179 5.05 -18.19 -11.94
C ASP A 179 5.47 -17.65 -13.32
N THR A 180 6.77 -17.52 -13.55
CA THR A 180 7.32 -17.00 -14.81
C THR A 180 6.92 -17.88 -15.99
N ALA A 181 7.08 -19.21 -15.87
CA ALA A 181 6.68 -20.16 -16.90
C ALA A 181 5.17 -20.17 -17.13
N SER A 182 4.37 -20.17 -16.06
CA SER A 182 2.89 -20.13 -16.15
C SER A 182 2.40 -18.89 -16.89
N ARG A 183 3.01 -17.71 -16.64
CA ARG A 183 2.72 -16.47 -17.35
C ARG A 183 3.14 -16.51 -18.82
N ARG A 184 4.30 -17.09 -19.14
CA ARG A 184 4.78 -17.24 -20.53
C ARG A 184 3.88 -18.16 -21.35
N MET A 185 3.52 -19.33 -20.81
CA MET A 185 2.64 -20.29 -21.49
C MET A 185 1.26 -19.72 -21.84
N ARG A 186 0.75 -18.78 -21.03
CA ARG A 186 -0.54 -18.12 -21.29
C ARG A 186 -0.43 -16.95 -22.29
N ARG A 187 0.77 -16.44 -22.58
CA ARG A 187 1.01 -15.33 -23.54
C ARG A 187 1.34 -15.81 -24.96
N ALA A 188 1.82 -17.05 -25.12
CA ALA A 188 2.13 -17.67 -26.39
C ALA A 188 0.95 -18.53 -26.88
N ASP A 189 0.15 -18.00 -27.81
CA ASP A 189 -0.80 -18.66 -28.74
C ASP A 189 -1.73 -19.81 -28.24
N ASP A 190 -3.00 -19.49 -27.92
CA ASP A 190 -4.23 -20.00 -28.58
C ASP A 190 -5.51 -19.42 -27.92
N PRO A 191 -6.64 -19.19 -28.61
CA PRO A 191 -7.92 -18.75 -28.04
C PRO A 191 -8.61 -19.78 -27.13
N SER A 192 -7.98 -20.94 -26.90
CA SER A 192 -8.43 -21.96 -25.97
C SER A 192 -8.09 -21.55 -24.53
N PRO A 193 -9.07 -21.24 -23.67
CA PRO A 193 -8.82 -20.88 -22.26
C PRO A 193 -8.48 -22.09 -21.37
N ALA A 194 -8.26 -23.26 -21.96
CA ALA A 194 -8.34 -24.55 -21.26
C ALA A 194 -6.95 -25.15 -20.98
N SER A 195 -6.74 -25.58 -19.72
CA SER A 195 -5.81 -26.63 -19.26
C SER A 195 -4.32 -26.38 -18.96
N ASN A 196 -3.69 -25.24 -19.26
CA ASN A 196 -2.23 -25.09 -19.04
C ASN A 196 -1.82 -24.23 -17.83
N ASP A 197 -2.44 -24.41 -16.66
CA ASP A 197 -1.88 -23.89 -15.41
C ASP A 197 -0.93 -24.91 -14.78
N LEU A 198 0.37 -24.62 -14.77
CA LEU A 198 1.39 -25.50 -14.19
C LEU A 198 1.21 -25.69 -12.68
N VAL A 199 0.71 -24.66 -11.97
CA VAL A 199 0.43 -24.73 -10.53
C VAL A 199 -0.69 -25.74 -10.29
N VAL A 200 -1.78 -25.63 -11.06
CA VAL A 200 -2.89 -26.58 -10.94
C VAL A 200 -2.45 -27.99 -11.31
N LYS A 201 -1.70 -28.18 -12.40
CA LYS A 201 -1.20 -29.51 -12.81
C LYS A 201 -0.31 -30.16 -11.74
N LEU A 202 0.49 -29.37 -11.03
CA LEU A 202 1.35 -29.88 -9.96
C LEU A 202 0.57 -30.34 -8.73
N PHE A 203 -0.51 -29.63 -8.40
CA PHE A 203 -1.36 -29.87 -7.23
C PHE A 203 -2.68 -30.60 -7.56
N ASP A 204 -2.84 -31.12 -8.79
CA ASP A 204 -4.05 -31.82 -9.22
C ASP A 204 -4.22 -33.15 -8.47
N LEU A 205 -5.35 -33.28 -7.77
CA LEU A 205 -5.73 -34.44 -6.96
C LEU A 205 -6.33 -35.60 -7.79
N THR A 206 -6.57 -35.45 -9.10
CA THR A 206 -7.31 -36.47 -9.89
C THR A 206 -6.48 -37.60 -10.50
N LEU A 207 -5.17 -37.67 -10.27
CA LEU A 207 -4.37 -38.82 -10.69
C LEU A 207 -4.15 -39.77 -9.52
N GLY A 208 -4.91 -40.88 -9.50
CA GLY A 208 -4.66 -42.09 -8.72
C GLY A 208 -3.35 -42.79 -9.10
N LYS A 209 -2.24 -42.05 -9.05
CA LYS A 209 -0.85 -42.50 -9.09
C LYS A 209 -0.15 -41.74 -7.97
N ASP A 210 0.66 -42.44 -7.18
CA ASP A 210 1.39 -41.96 -5.99
C ASP A 210 2.43 -40.83 -6.25
N LYS A 211 2.14 -39.83 -7.10
CA LYS A 211 3.13 -38.91 -7.68
C LYS A 211 2.69 -37.43 -7.80
N GLY A 212 1.57 -37.01 -7.21
CA GLY A 212 1.23 -35.58 -7.05
C GLY A 212 1.76 -34.97 -5.75
N VAL A 213 2.02 -33.64 -5.71
CA VAL A 213 2.25 -32.95 -4.44
C VAL A 213 0.90 -32.83 -3.73
N ILE A 214 0.69 -33.60 -2.68
CA ILE A 214 -0.54 -33.52 -1.87
C ILE A 214 -0.66 -32.07 -1.35
N GLU A 215 -1.83 -31.45 -1.42
CA GLU A 215 -2.10 -30.08 -0.90
C GLU A 215 -1.60 -29.88 0.55
N LYS A 216 -1.62 -30.97 1.35
CA LYS A 216 -1.05 -31.03 2.71
C LYS A 216 0.45 -30.70 2.79
N SER A 217 1.21 -30.89 1.71
CA SER A 217 2.64 -30.60 1.64
C SER A 217 2.91 -29.11 1.68
N LEU A 218 2.08 -28.30 1.01
CA LEU A 218 2.14 -26.83 1.10
C LEU A 218 1.85 -26.37 2.53
N GLN A 219 0.79 -26.91 3.14
CA GLN A 219 0.45 -26.59 4.53
C GLN A 219 1.59 -26.96 5.50
N LYS A 220 2.26 -28.09 5.29
CA LYS A 220 3.42 -28.52 6.10
C LYS A 220 4.57 -27.54 5.96
N ILE A 221 4.94 -27.15 4.74
CA ILE A 221 5.99 -26.15 4.48
C ILE A 221 5.64 -24.84 5.19
N LEU A 222 4.40 -24.35 5.08
CA LEU A 222 3.97 -23.12 5.75
C LEU A 222 4.05 -23.22 7.28
N MET A 223 3.68 -24.36 7.87
CA MET A 223 3.85 -24.61 9.31
C MET A 223 5.32 -24.63 9.73
N ASP A 224 6.20 -25.21 8.90
CA ASP A 224 7.64 -25.20 9.15
C ASP A 224 8.20 -23.77 9.05
N LEU A 225 7.79 -22.97 8.05
CA LEU A 225 8.16 -21.55 7.96
C LEU A 225 7.72 -20.75 9.18
N LYS A 226 6.50 -20.98 9.64
CA LYS A 226 5.98 -20.38 10.88
C LYS A 226 6.88 -20.76 12.06
N THR A 227 7.24 -22.03 12.16
CA THR A 227 8.10 -22.52 13.25
C THR A 227 9.51 -21.95 13.16
N VAL A 228 10.09 -21.81 11.97
CA VAL A 228 11.40 -21.16 11.74
C VAL A 228 11.37 -19.71 12.24
N LEU A 229 10.34 -18.93 11.88
CA LEU A 229 10.19 -17.57 12.39
C LEU A 229 10.04 -17.57 13.92
N GLY A 230 9.24 -18.48 14.48
CA GLY A 230 9.09 -18.62 15.92
C GLY A 230 10.38 -18.96 16.67
N ILE A 231 11.25 -19.79 16.08
CA ILE A 231 12.58 -20.11 16.62
C ILE A 231 13.44 -18.85 16.59
N VAL A 232 13.52 -18.15 15.46
CA VAL A 232 14.31 -16.91 15.33
C VAL A 232 13.86 -15.87 16.36
N VAL A 233 12.56 -15.67 16.53
CA VAL A 233 12.01 -14.71 17.49
C VAL A 233 12.35 -15.11 18.93
N LYS A 234 12.26 -16.39 19.28
CA LYS A 234 12.63 -16.90 20.62
C LYS A 234 14.13 -16.72 20.90
N GLU A 235 14.98 -17.10 19.95
CA GLU A 235 16.43 -16.97 20.08
C GLU A 235 16.84 -15.50 20.23
N VAL A 236 16.18 -14.60 19.48
CA VAL A 236 16.45 -13.16 19.59
C VAL A 236 16.10 -12.62 20.97
N ASN A 237 14.92 -12.97 21.49
CA ASN A 237 14.48 -12.53 22.82
C ASN A 237 15.32 -13.15 23.95
N ALA A 238 16.02 -14.27 23.70
CA ALA A 238 16.88 -14.93 24.67
C ALA A 238 18.30 -14.32 24.79
N GLY A 239 18.66 -13.34 23.95
CA GLY A 239 19.93 -12.61 24.10
C GLY A 239 21.18 -13.30 23.55
N GLY A 240 21.07 -14.28 22.65
CA GLY A 240 22.22 -15.06 22.16
C GLY A 240 23.01 -14.41 21.02
N ASP A 241 24.34 -14.35 21.13
CA ASP A 241 25.30 -13.64 20.24
C ASP A 241 25.32 -14.01 18.72
N LEU A 242 24.53 -14.99 18.26
CA LEU A 242 24.53 -15.52 16.88
C LEU A 242 23.47 -14.87 15.96
N TYR A 243 23.41 -13.53 15.94
CA TYR A 243 22.36 -12.79 15.25
C TYR A 243 22.52 -12.61 13.73
N LYS A 244 23.72 -12.85 13.19
CA LYS A 244 24.01 -12.56 11.77
C LYS A 244 23.20 -13.45 10.83
N ASP A 245 23.11 -14.75 11.11
CA ASP A 245 22.39 -15.69 10.25
C ASP A 245 20.86 -15.54 10.35
N ALA A 246 20.35 -15.13 11.52
CA ALA A 246 18.94 -14.86 11.73
C ALA A 246 18.39 -13.79 10.77
N ASN A 247 19.19 -12.76 10.47
CA ASN A 247 18.83 -11.74 9.47
C ASN A 247 18.58 -12.36 8.09
N HIS A 248 19.49 -13.22 7.64
CA HIS A 248 19.39 -13.86 6.32
C HIS A 248 18.20 -14.83 6.25
N VAL A 249 17.95 -15.59 7.32
CA VAL A 249 16.80 -16.48 7.42
C VAL A 249 15.49 -15.71 7.29
N VAL A 250 15.31 -14.63 8.07
CA VAL A 250 14.08 -13.82 8.02
C VAL A 250 13.83 -13.27 6.63
N LYS A 251 14.86 -12.68 5.99
CA LYS A 251 14.74 -12.14 4.62
C LYS A 251 14.31 -13.21 3.63
N GLN A 252 14.88 -14.42 3.73
CA GLN A 252 14.54 -15.53 2.83
C GLN A 252 13.15 -16.10 3.09
N VAL A 253 12.69 -16.16 4.36
CA VAL A 253 11.31 -16.55 4.67
C VAL A 253 10.32 -15.54 4.09
N LEU A 254 10.56 -14.23 4.24
CA LEU A 254 9.69 -13.18 3.69
C LEU A 254 9.63 -13.25 2.16
N ARG A 255 10.78 -13.44 1.49
CA ARG A 255 10.84 -13.63 0.02
C ARG A 255 10.08 -14.87 -0.42
N LEU A 256 10.27 -16.00 0.26
CA LEU A 256 9.56 -17.24 -0.06
C LEU A 256 8.04 -17.09 0.12
N LEU A 257 7.59 -16.51 1.24
CA LEU A 257 6.17 -16.24 1.46
C LEU A 257 5.59 -15.33 0.37
N SER A 258 6.34 -14.31 -0.07
CA SER A 258 5.96 -13.42 -1.17
C SER A 258 5.78 -14.17 -2.48
N HIS A 259 6.76 -15.01 -2.86
CA HIS A 259 6.68 -15.82 -4.08
C HIS A 259 5.54 -16.86 -4.01
N ILE A 260 5.35 -17.55 -2.88
CA ILE A 260 4.21 -18.47 -2.70
C ILE A 260 2.89 -17.72 -2.90
N SER A 261 2.70 -16.59 -2.21
CA SER A 261 1.47 -15.81 -2.27
C SER A 261 1.20 -15.28 -3.67
N LYS A 262 2.23 -14.76 -4.35
CA LYS A 262 2.17 -14.29 -5.74
C LYS A 262 1.74 -15.40 -6.70
N THR A 263 2.41 -16.55 -6.65
CA THR A 263 2.15 -17.67 -7.57
C THR A 263 0.74 -18.22 -7.38
N LEU A 264 0.31 -18.42 -6.13
CA LEU A 264 -1.04 -18.93 -5.83
C LEU A 264 -2.13 -17.92 -6.17
N LEU A 265 -1.91 -16.63 -5.90
CA LEU A 265 -2.86 -15.58 -6.25
C LEU A 265 -3.00 -15.45 -7.78
N TYR A 266 -1.89 -15.55 -8.53
CA TYR A 266 -1.93 -15.55 -9.99
C TYR A 266 -2.74 -16.74 -10.53
N SER A 267 -2.48 -17.96 -10.03
CA SER A 267 -3.25 -19.17 -10.38
C SER A 267 -4.75 -18.95 -10.12
N TYR A 268 -5.12 -18.53 -8.91
CA TYR A 268 -6.50 -18.29 -8.52
C TYR A 268 -7.24 -17.31 -9.44
N ASN A 269 -6.61 -16.21 -9.84
CA ASN A 269 -7.25 -15.19 -10.68
C ASN A 269 -7.42 -15.60 -12.14
N THR A 270 -6.68 -16.62 -12.57
CA THR A 270 -6.56 -16.97 -13.98
C THR A 270 -7.19 -18.32 -14.33
N THR A 271 -7.49 -19.17 -13.34
CA THR A 271 -8.25 -20.42 -13.51
C THR A 271 -9.76 -20.17 -13.57
N LYS A 272 -10.42 -20.60 -14.65
CA LYS A 272 -11.86 -20.41 -14.87
C LYS A 272 -12.69 -21.70 -14.94
N GLU A 273 -12.04 -22.85 -15.15
CA GLU A 273 -12.72 -24.17 -15.18
C GLU A 273 -13.03 -24.65 -13.76
N SER A 274 -14.20 -25.25 -13.55
CA SER A 274 -14.70 -25.59 -12.20
C SER A 274 -13.73 -26.45 -11.38
N ASN A 275 -13.11 -27.48 -11.98
CA ASN A 275 -12.21 -28.39 -11.26
C ASN A 275 -10.86 -27.72 -10.93
N ASN A 276 -10.26 -27.04 -11.90
CA ASN A 276 -9.00 -26.31 -11.74
C ASN A 276 -9.14 -25.11 -10.80
N GLN A 277 -10.32 -24.48 -10.80
CA GLN A 277 -10.68 -23.41 -9.89
C GLN A 277 -10.84 -23.92 -8.45
N ASN A 278 -11.33 -25.14 -8.24
CA ASN A 278 -11.42 -25.75 -6.90
C ASN A 278 -10.03 -26.01 -6.31
N ILE A 279 -9.08 -26.51 -7.11
CA ILE A 279 -7.69 -26.70 -6.67
C ILE A 279 -7.07 -25.35 -6.27
N SER A 280 -7.17 -24.33 -7.13
CA SER A 280 -6.63 -22.99 -6.81
C SER A 280 -7.28 -22.35 -5.57
N LYS A 281 -8.57 -22.60 -5.36
CA LYS A 281 -9.32 -22.20 -4.15
C LYS A 281 -8.77 -22.89 -2.90
N ASN A 282 -8.59 -24.21 -2.95
CA ASN A 282 -8.04 -25.00 -1.85
C ASN A 282 -6.59 -24.60 -1.51
N LEU A 283 -5.76 -24.31 -2.51
CA LEU A 283 -4.39 -23.84 -2.26
C LEU A 283 -4.37 -22.49 -1.52
N MET A 284 -5.23 -21.55 -1.92
CA MET A 284 -5.41 -20.28 -1.19
C MET A 284 -5.94 -20.51 0.24
N LEU A 285 -6.85 -21.46 0.42
CA LEU A 285 -7.33 -21.86 1.74
C LEU A 285 -6.20 -22.43 2.61
N HIS A 286 -5.36 -23.32 2.08
CA HIS A 286 -4.21 -23.87 2.81
C HIS A 286 -3.18 -22.80 3.18
N LEU A 287 -2.97 -21.80 2.31
CA LEU A 287 -2.14 -20.63 2.61
C LEU A 287 -2.69 -19.87 3.83
N LEU A 288 -3.98 -19.52 3.80
CA LEU A 288 -4.62 -18.66 4.80
C LEU A 288 -4.95 -19.38 6.12
N ARG A 289 -4.98 -20.71 6.14
CA ARG A 289 -5.18 -21.53 7.35
C ARG A 289 -4.02 -21.43 8.33
N VAL A 290 -2.80 -21.23 7.86
CA VAL A 290 -1.63 -21.07 8.73
C VAL A 290 -1.60 -19.62 9.22
N ASN A 291 -1.89 -19.42 10.51
CA ASN A 291 -1.89 -18.09 11.11
C ASN A 291 -0.46 -17.69 11.52
N PHE A 292 0.13 -16.75 10.78
CA PHE A 292 1.47 -16.17 11.02
C PHE A 292 1.46 -14.91 11.91
N TYR A 293 0.32 -14.55 12.52
CA TYR A 293 0.18 -13.26 13.21
C TYR A 293 1.22 -13.06 14.32
N SER A 294 1.33 -14.03 15.25
CA SER A 294 2.25 -13.95 16.38
C SER A 294 3.70 -13.72 15.94
N GLU A 295 4.13 -14.45 14.93
CA GLU A 295 5.50 -14.42 14.42
C GLU A 295 5.78 -13.12 13.67
N LEU A 296 4.88 -12.68 12.78
CA LEU A 296 5.07 -11.45 12.02
C LEU A 296 4.94 -10.19 12.88
N ASP A 297 4.06 -10.19 13.88
CA ASP A 297 3.90 -9.05 14.78
C ASP A 297 5.10 -8.90 15.73
N GLN A 298 5.62 -10.01 16.27
CA GLN A 298 6.86 -10.00 17.06
C GLN A 298 8.06 -9.63 16.19
N LEU A 299 8.11 -10.12 14.95
CA LEU A 299 9.16 -9.75 14.01
C LEU A 299 9.15 -8.24 13.72
N LEU A 300 7.98 -7.62 13.55
CA LEU A 300 7.87 -6.17 13.39
C LEU A 300 8.50 -5.42 14.59
N SER A 301 8.23 -5.88 15.81
CA SER A 301 8.83 -5.31 17.04
C SER A 301 10.35 -5.50 17.11
N ILE A 302 10.88 -6.62 16.62
CA ILE A 302 12.32 -6.93 16.64
C ILE A 302 13.09 -6.19 15.53
N CYS A 303 12.45 -5.98 14.39
CA CYS A 303 13.04 -5.32 13.23
C CYS A 303 12.95 -3.79 13.29
N THR A 304 12.38 -3.22 14.35
CA THR A 304 12.23 -1.78 14.53
C THR A 304 12.99 -1.28 15.76
N PRO A 305 13.41 -0.01 15.78
CA PRO A 305 14.14 0.56 16.91
C PRO A 305 13.29 0.51 18.19
N LYS A 306 13.87 0.05 19.29
CA LYS A 306 13.20 0.05 20.60
C LYS A 306 13.76 1.17 21.47
N LYS A 307 12.86 1.84 22.18
CA LYS A 307 13.26 2.85 23.16
C LYS A 307 13.73 2.17 24.44
N GLU A 308 14.96 2.46 24.83
CA GLU A 308 15.53 2.10 26.12
C GLU A 308 15.96 3.38 26.84
N SER A 309 15.35 3.64 28.00
CA SER A 309 15.51 4.90 28.72
C SER A 309 15.13 6.12 27.85
N ASP A 310 16.13 6.92 27.44
CA ASP A 310 15.97 8.16 26.66
C ASP A 310 16.48 8.06 25.21
N SER A 311 16.94 6.88 24.77
CA SER A 311 17.47 6.68 23.43
C SER A 311 16.87 5.46 22.75
N TYR A 312 16.86 5.49 21.42
CA TYR A 312 16.49 4.35 20.60
C TYR A 312 17.71 3.50 20.28
N ASN A 313 17.60 2.21 20.56
CA ASN A 313 18.60 1.23 20.16
C ASN A 313 18.34 0.76 18.74
N TYR A 314 19.42 0.32 18.08
CA TYR A 314 19.33 -0.31 16.77
C TYR A 314 18.41 -1.54 16.81
N PRO A 315 17.67 -1.80 15.71
CA PRO A 315 16.89 -3.02 15.61
C PRO A 315 17.82 -4.23 15.68
N ILE A 316 17.37 -5.30 16.33
CA ILE A 316 18.17 -6.52 16.47
C ILE A 316 18.31 -7.22 15.11
N ILE A 317 17.25 -7.14 14.30
CA ILE A 317 17.23 -7.63 12.92
C ILE A 317 17.08 -6.46 11.96
N SER A 318 18.02 -6.31 11.03
CA SER A 318 17.98 -5.24 10.04
C SER A 318 17.46 -5.75 8.70
N LEU A 319 16.28 -5.26 8.30
CA LEU A 319 15.68 -5.55 6.99
C LEU A 319 16.10 -4.48 5.97
N ASP A 320 16.45 -4.93 4.77
CA ASP A 320 16.70 -4.07 3.63
C ASP A 320 15.38 -3.59 3.00
N HIS A 321 15.48 -2.67 2.04
CA HIS A 321 14.33 -2.07 1.39
C HIS A 321 13.38 -3.09 0.75
N GLU A 322 13.91 -4.11 0.08
CA GLU A 322 13.12 -5.17 -0.58
C GLU A 322 12.41 -6.07 0.45
N ALA A 323 13.08 -6.42 1.55
CA ALA A 323 12.51 -7.19 2.63
C ALA A 323 11.36 -6.43 3.31
N TRP A 324 11.48 -5.11 3.52
CA TRP A 324 10.37 -4.30 4.06
C TRP A 324 9.15 -4.27 3.13
N LYS A 325 9.35 -4.16 1.82
CA LYS A 325 8.23 -4.26 0.85
C LYS A 325 7.54 -5.62 0.96
N SER A 326 8.33 -6.69 1.01
CA SER A 326 7.82 -8.05 1.14
C SER A 326 7.05 -8.24 2.45
N PHE A 327 7.59 -7.71 3.56
CA PHE A 327 6.93 -7.72 4.86
C PHE A 327 5.57 -7.02 4.82
N TYR A 328 5.49 -5.80 4.30
CA TYR A 328 4.23 -5.05 4.20
C TYR A 328 3.19 -5.75 3.32
N LEU A 329 3.60 -6.33 2.19
CA LEU A 329 2.69 -7.09 1.34
C LEU A 329 2.17 -8.34 2.04
N ILE A 330 3.04 -9.12 2.68
CA ILE A 330 2.66 -10.36 3.36
C ILE A 330 1.78 -10.08 4.58
N TYR A 331 2.17 -9.13 5.42
CA TYR A 331 1.38 -8.74 6.59
C TYR A 331 -0.03 -8.29 6.17
N SER A 332 -0.13 -7.44 5.15
CA SER A 332 -1.42 -6.97 4.64
C SER A 332 -2.21 -8.07 3.94
N PHE A 333 -1.57 -8.97 3.20
CA PHE A 333 -2.25 -10.06 2.51
C PHE A 333 -2.97 -10.99 3.50
N PHE A 334 -2.27 -11.44 4.54
CA PHE A 334 -2.89 -12.26 5.59
C PHE A 334 -3.95 -11.48 6.37
N ALA A 335 -3.69 -10.23 6.75
CA ALA A 335 -4.69 -9.41 7.47
C ALA A 335 -5.96 -9.15 6.65
N VAL A 336 -5.86 -9.05 5.32
CA VAL A 336 -7.00 -8.78 4.45
C VAL A 336 -7.80 -10.04 4.14
N PHE A 337 -7.14 -11.18 3.89
CA PHE A 337 -7.82 -12.38 3.38
C PHE A 337 -8.06 -13.48 4.42
N SER A 338 -7.51 -13.38 5.63
CA SER A 338 -7.72 -14.39 6.69
C SER A 338 -8.99 -14.20 7.53
N ASP A 339 -9.93 -13.34 7.13
CA ASP A 339 -11.23 -13.28 7.79
C ASP A 339 -12.12 -14.46 7.40
N GLU A 340 -12.95 -14.94 8.33
CA GLU A 340 -13.76 -16.16 8.17
C GLU A 340 -14.66 -16.10 6.92
N LYS A 341 -15.20 -14.93 6.58
CA LYS A 341 -16.07 -14.76 5.42
C LYS A 341 -15.30 -14.90 4.12
N THR A 342 -14.16 -14.24 4.00
CA THR A 342 -13.30 -14.34 2.81
C THR A 342 -12.74 -15.74 2.65
N VAL A 343 -12.32 -16.38 3.75
CA VAL A 343 -11.81 -17.76 3.73
C VAL A 343 -12.90 -18.75 3.29
N LYS A 344 -14.17 -18.56 3.70
CA LYS A 344 -15.30 -19.33 3.19
C LYS A 344 -15.48 -19.21 1.68
N ASN A 345 -15.18 -18.06 1.07
CA ASN A 345 -15.24 -17.90 -0.39
C ASN A 345 -14.16 -18.74 -1.13
N PHE A 346 -13.07 -19.08 -0.45
CA PHE A 346 -12.02 -19.96 -0.97
C PHE A 346 -12.28 -21.45 -0.69
N ASN A 347 -13.33 -21.80 0.07
CA ASN A 347 -13.68 -23.20 0.27
C ASN A 347 -14.50 -23.72 -0.92
N SER A 348 -14.04 -24.81 -1.54
CA SER A 348 -14.74 -25.46 -2.65
C SER A 348 -15.55 -26.69 -2.25
N PHE A 349 -15.47 -27.14 -0.98
CA PHE A 349 -16.20 -28.33 -0.52
C PHE A 349 -17.67 -27.99 -0.22
N PRO A 350 -18.64 -28.73 -0.79
CA PRO A 350 -20.08 -28.54 -0.53
C PRO A 350 -20.51 -28.94 0.88
N ASP A 351 -19.73 -29.82 1.53
CA ASP A 351 -20.04 -30.33 2.86
C ASP A 351 -19.65 -29.29 3.92
N GLY A 352 -20.66 -28.82 4.66
CA GLY A 352 -20.60 -27.76 5.67
C GLY A 352 -19.78 -28.08 6.93
N ASN A 353 -18.65 -28.76 6.80
CA ASN A 353 -17.68 -28.86 7.88
C ASN A 353 -17.16 -27.44 8.17
N ALA A 354 -17.26 -27.02 9.44
CA ALA A 354 -16.76 -25.74 9.88
C ALA A 354 -15.29 -25.60 9.47
N ILE A 355 -14.95 -24.50 8.79
CA ILE A 355 -13.56 -24.18 8.51
C ILE A 355 -12.93 -23.80 9.85
N GLU A 356 -12.18 -24.72 10.46
CA GLU A 356 -11.35 -24.41 11.62
C GLU A 356 -10.19 -23.52 11.16
N LEU A 357 -10.41 -22.20 11.22
CA LEU A 357 -9.33 -21.23 11.22
C LEU A 357 -8.66 -21.27 12.59
N GLY A 358 -7.35 -20.99 12.64
CA GLY A 358 -6.68 -20.75 13.90
C GLY A 358 -7.31 -19.54 14.57
N ASP A 359 -8.06 -19.76 15.64
CA ASP A 359 -8.67 -18.70 16.44
C ASP A 359 -7.68 -18.18 17.48
N PRO A 360 -7.51 -16.85 17.62
CA PRO A 360 -8.12 -15.79 16.80
C PRO A 360 -7.48 -15.64 15.40
N THR A 361 -8.30 -15.33 14.38
CA THR A 361 -7.81 -15.07 13.01
C THR A 361 -6.83 -13.89 12.91
N PHE A 362 -5.93 -13.90 11.93
CA PHE A 362 -4.97 -12.81 11.70
C PHE A 362 -5.66 -11.44 11.59
N SER A 363 -6.75 -11.36 10.80
CA SER A 363 -7.54 -10.14 10.60
C SER A 363 -8.12 -9.60 11.92
N TYR A 364 -8.63 -10.49 12.78
CA TYR A 364 -9.11 -10.12 14.11
C TYR A 364 -7.97 -9.61 14.98
N CYS A 365 -6.83 -10.29 14.98
CA CYS A 365 -5.67 -9.89 15.77
C CYS A 365 -5.19 -8.47 15.43
N VAL A 366 -5.04 -8.17 14.13
CA VAL A 366 -4.61 -6.83 13.68
C VAL A 366 -5.64 -5.75 14.02
N SER A 367 -6.93 -6.04 13.84
CA SER A 367 -7.98 -5.02 13.98
C SER A 367 -8.44 -4.79 15.42
N GLN A 368 -8.35 -5.79 16.30
CA GLN A 368 -8.92 -5.77 17.64
C GLN A 368 -7.92 -6.07 18.77
N VAL A 369 -6.95 -6.96 18.55
CA VAL A 369 -6.03 -7.41 19.62
C VAL A 369 -4.80 -6.51 19.72
N LYS A 370 -4.22 -6.12 18.58
CA LYS A 370 -3.08 -5.21 18.56
C LYS A 370 -3.49 -3.85 19.12
N LYS A 371 -2.75 -3.34 20.10
CA LYS A 371 -2.92 -1.98 20.62
C LYS A 371 -1.71 -1.16 20.24
N PHE A 372 -1.95 0.03 19.68
CA PHE A 372 -0.92 1.03 19.44
C PHE A 372 -1.01 2.08 20.54
N ASP A 373 0.00 2.14 21.39
CA ASP A 373 0.31 3.37 22.11
C ASP A 373 1.22 4.25 21.23
N TYR A 374 1.54 5.45 21.73
CA TYR A 374 2.37 6.40 20.99
C TYR A 374 3.75 5.81 20.65
N GLU A 375 4.38 5.11 21.60
CA GLU A 375 5.71 4.53 21.41
C GLU A 375 5.70 3.41 20.36
N THR A 376 4.74 2.48 20.44
CA THR A 376 4.55 1.40 19.48
C THR A 376 4.24 1.95 18.09
N TYR A 377 3.42 3.01 18.00
CA TYR A 377 3.15 3.70 16.74
C TYR A 377 4.42 4.29 16.14
N ILE A 378 5.19 5.05 16.93
CA ILE A 378 6.41 5.71 16.46
C ILE A 378 7.48 4.67 16.06
N SER A 379 7.74 3.70 16.93
CA SER A 379 8.72 2.63 16.72
C SER A 379 8.34 1.69 15.57
N GLN A 380 7.16 1.08 15.60
CA GLN A 380 6.81 0.01 14.66
C GLN A 380 6.27 0.50 13.32
N VAL A 381 5.77 1.75 13.26
CA VAL A 381 5.15 2.30 12.04
C VAL A 381 5.98 3.46 11.50
N SER A 382 6.10 4.55 12.24
CA SER A 382 6.66 5.80 11.72
C SER A 382 8.15 5.69 11.40
N SER A 383 8.93 4.98 12.23
CA SER A 383 10.39 4.87 12.10
C SER A 383 10.89 4.30 10.76
N ILE A 384 10.07 3.49 10.09
CA ILE A 384 10.37 2.88 8.80
C ILE A 384 9.59 3.55 7.67
N LEU A 385 8.31 3.87 7.89
CA LEU A 385 7.48 4.47 6.84
C LEU A 385 7.92 5.89 6.46
N ILE A 386 8.39 6.71 7.41
CA ILE A 386 8.85 8.07 7.13
C ILE A 386 10.06 8.06 6.16
N PRO A 387 11.13 7.28 6.39
CA PRO A 387 12.22 7.13 5.42
C PRO A 387 11.76 6.70 4.04
N LEU A 388 10.89 5.68 3.97
CA LEU A 388 10.39 5.16 2.70
C LEU A 388 9.54 6.19 1.95
N LEU A 389 8.66 6.90 2.65
CA LEU A 389 7.87 7.99 2.05
C LEU A 389 8.77 9.16 1.66
N SER A 390 9.84 9.43 2.39
CA SER A 390 10.84 10.46 2.04
C SER A 390 11.57 10.13 0.74
N LEU A 391 11.93 8.87 0.50
CA LEU A 391 12.45 8.43 -0.80
C LEU A 391 11.45 8.71 -1.91
N ASN A 392 10.17 8.33 -1.72
CA ASN A 392 9.13 8.57 -2.70
C ASN A 392 8.91 10.08 -2.94
N PHE A 393 8.93 10.88 -1.88
CA PHE A 393 8.83 12.34 -1.95
C PHE A 393 9.97 12.94 -2.75
N ASN A 394 11.21 12.55 -2.46
CA ASN A 394 12.39 13.00 -3.19
C ASN A 394 12.33 12.59 -4.68
N LEU A 395 11.85 11.38 -4.98
CA LEU A 395 11.66 10.94 -6.37
C LEU A 395 10.57 11.75 -7.10
N PHE A 396 9.50 12.14 -6.41
CA PHE A 396 8.45 12.97 -7.01
C PHE A 396 8.89 14.43 -7.17
N TYR A 397 9.30 15.08 -6.10
CA TYR A 397 9.61 16.51 -6.07
C TYR A 397 11.01 16.85 -6.58
N GLY A 398 11.98 15.96 -6.39
CA GLY A 398 13.36 16.18 -6.84
C GLY A 398 13.56 15.92 -8.33
N LEU A 399 12.69 15.13 -8.97
CA LEU A 399 12.85 14.70 -10.37
C LEU A 399 11.75 15.19 -11.31
N ALA A 400 10.58 15.60 -10.79
CA ALA A 400 9.51 16.13 -11.61
C ALA A 400 9.34 17.66 -11.41
N PRO A 401 9.01 18.40 -12.47
CA PRO A 401 8.89 19.85 -12.38
C PRO A 401 7.60 20.26 -11.66
N ASP A 402 7.73 21.04 -10.60
CA ASP A 402 6.63 21.78 -9.98
C ASP A 402 6.31 23.04 -10.79
N LEU A 403 5.16 23.04 -11.49
CA LEU A 403 4.75 24.17 -12.32
C LEU A 403 4.39 25.41 -11.49
N MET A 404 4.01 25.27 -10.21
CA MET A 404 3.72 26.44 -9.37
C MET A 404 5.00 27.22 -9.08
N THR A 405 6.08 26.50 -8.75
CA THR A 405 7.42 27.10 -8.61
C THR A 405 7.87 27.76 -9.92
N GLN A 406 7.61 27.13 -11.08
CA GLN A 406 7.93 27.72 -12.38
C GLN A 406 7.13 29.01 -12.65
N ASP A 407 5.81 28.98 -12.45
CA ASP A 407 4.92 30.14 -12.67
C ASP A 407 5.31 31.30 -11.74
N ILE A 408 5.60 31.01 -10.47
CA ILE A 408 6.13 31.99 -9.51
C ILE A 408 7.45 32.58 -10.01
N SER A 409 8.43 31.74 -10.39
CA SER A 409 9.73 32.22 -10.86
C SER A 409 9.64 33.06 -12.13
N ASN A 410 8.69 32.77 -13.02
CA ASN A 410 8.51 33.47 -14.29
C ASN A 410 7.56 34.69 -14.19
N SER A 411 7.04 35.00 -13.00
CA SER A 411 6.07 36.09 -12.80
C SER A 411 6.65 37.50 -12.98
N SER A 412 7.96 37.68 -12.84
CA SER A 412 8.64 38.97 -13.09
C SER A 412 10.06 38.76 -13.63
N PHE A 413 10.62 39.76 -14.32
CA PHE A 413 11.99 39.70 -14.82
C PHE A 413 13.02 39.49 -13.69
N PHE A 414 12.84 40.19 -12.56
CA PHE A 414 13.68 40.00 -11.38
C PHE A 414 13.49 38.62 -10.75
N GLY A 415 12.24 38.13 -10.68
CA GLY A 415 11.94 36.78 -10.22
C GLY A 415 12.56 35.71 -11.11
N TRP A 416 12.59 35.94 -12.43
CA TRP A 416 13.17 35.03 -13.41
C TRP A 416 14.68 34.94 -13.26
N ILE A 417 15.38 36.08 -13.12
CA ILE A 417 16.84 36.12 -12.93
C ILE A 417 17.24 35.55 -11.57
N THR A 418 16.44 35.80 -10.53
CA THR A 418 16.79 35.43 -9.15
C THR A 418 16.19 34.09 -8.71
N GLY A 419 15.38 33.46 -9.54
CA GLY A 419 14.55 32.31 -9.15
C GLY A 419 13.62 32.61 -7.96
N ASN A 420 13.19 33.87 -7.81
CA ASN A 420 12.45 34.41 -6.66
C ASN A 420 13.10 34.19 -5.28
N ARG A 421 14.42 33.95 -5.20
CA ARG A 421 15.13 33.76 -3.93
C ARG A 421 15.10 34.99 -3.00
N PHE A 422 14.93 36.18 -3.56
CA PHE A 422 14.84 37.44 -2.81
C PHE A 422 13.40 37.93 -2.60
N GLY A 423 12.39 37.26 -3.16
CA GLY A 423 10.98 37.64 -2.99
C GLY A 423 10.39 37.14 -1.67
N ASP A 424 9.28 37.72 -1.22
CA ASP A 424 8.57 37.30 0.01
C ASP A 424 7.73 36.01 -0.18
N ASN A 425 7.84 35.34 -1.31
CA ASN A 425 7.06 34.13 -1.58
C ASN A 425 7.66 32.90 -0.87
N LEU A 426 7.01 32.51 0.22
CA LEU A 426 7.41 31.37 1.08
C LEU A 426 7.32 30.02 0.36
N TYR A 427 6.46 29.89 -0.66
CA TYR A 427 6.32 28.65 -1.43
C TYR A 427 7.62 28.26 -2.16
N THR A 428 8.37 29.23 -2.69
CA THR A 428 9.66 28.99 -3.35
C THR A 428 10.83 28.87 -2.37
N LYS A 429 10.68 29.39 -1.15
CA LYS A 429 11.74 29.35 -0.12
C LYS A 429 11.78 28.02 0.63
N PHE A 430 10.63 27.37 0.83
CA PHE A 430 10.59 26.02 1.40
C PHE A 430 11.04 24.99 0.36
N ASP A 431 12.31 24.59 0.42
CA ASP A 431 12.83 23.42 -0.28
C ASP A 431 12.79 22.20 0.64
N THR A 432 11.64 21.53 0.68
CA THR A 432 11.40 20.36 1.51
C THR A 432 12.35 19.21 1.19
N VAL A 433 12.73 19.04 -0.09
CA VAL A 433 13.67 17.99 -0.49
C VAL A 433 15.02 18.21 0.14
N SER A 434 15.53 19.45 0.12
CA SER A 434 16.84 19.79 0.69
C SER A 434 16.80 19.91 2.22
N PHE A 435 15.74 20.49 2.79
CA PHE A 435 15.70 20.88 4.20
C PHE A 435 15.01 19.90 5.14
N VAL A 436 14.16 19.00 4.63
CA VAL A 436 13.33 18.11 5.46
C VAL A 436 13.60 16.65 5.12
N THR A 437 13.48 16.25 3.85
CA THR A 437 13.53 14.83 3.43
C THR A 437 14.90 14.38 2.91
N ASN A 438 15.93 15.22 3.02
CA ASN A 438 17.30 14.86 2.65
C ASN A 438 17.91 13.89 3.66
N PHE A 439 18.31 12.70 3.19
CA PHE A 439 18.88 11.64 4.04
C PHE A 439 20.24 12.00 4.65
N SER A 440 21.03 12.84 3.99
CA SER A 440 22.36 13.23 4.46
C SER A 440 22.35 14.37 5.49
N SER A 441 21.41 15.31 5.39
CA SER A 441 21.39 16.52 6.22
C SER A 441 20.33 16.54 7.32
N ASN A 442 19.33 15.65 7.27
CA ASN A 442 18.21 15.65 8.22
C ASN A 442 17.89 14.27 8.81
N LEU A 443 18.93 13.44 9.00
CA LEU A 443 18.80 12.09 9.56
C LEU A 443 17.94 12.05 10.84
N GLU A 444 18.16 12.98 11.77
CA GLU A 444 17.47 13.05 13.07
C GLU A 444 15.95 13.23 12.98
N ASN A 445 15.42 13.77 11.88
CA ASN A 445 13.99 13.92 11.66
C ASN A 445 13.37 12.78 10.84
N LEU A 446 14.21 11.99 10.18
CA LEU A 446 13.79 10.88 9.32
C LEU A 446 13.86 9.55 10.04
N THR A 447 14.70 9.43 11.07
CA THR A 447 14.86 8.20 11.84
C THR A 447 14.91 8.50 13.34
N LEU A 448 14.50 7.51 14.14
CA LEU A 448 14.61 7.55 15.59
C LEU A 448 16.06 7.33 16.08
N LEU A 449 16.92 6.79 15.21
CA LEU A 449 18.31 6.52 15.51
C LEU A 449 19.16 7.78 15.31
N LYS A 450 19.91 8.19 16.33
CA LYS A 450 20.79 9.38 16.28
C LYS A 450 22.10 9.17 15.52
N GLN A 451 22.32 7.96 15.00
CA GLN A 451 23.54 7.53 14.32
C GLN A 451 23.19 6.97 12.94
N GLU A 452 24.21 6.69 12.10
CA GLU A 452 24.01 6.16 10.75
C GLU A 452 23.12 4.92 10.76
N ASN A 453 22.03 4.98 9.99
CA ASN A 453 21.06 3.91 9.86
C ASN A 453 21.27 3.20 8.52
N PRO A 454 21.56 1.88 8.49
CA PRO A 454 21.80 1.13 7.25
C PRO A 454 20.71 1.31 6.19
N ILE A 455 19.44 1.37 6.60
CA ILE A 455 18.33 1.56 5.65
C ILE A 455 18.38 2.94 5.01
N ILE A 456 18.79 3.99 5.75
CA ILE A 456 18.88 5.35 5.22
C ILE A 456 19.97 5.43 4.16
N ASN A 457 21.13 4.80 4.42
CA ASN A 457 22.23 4.73 3.45
C ASN A 457 21.81 3.97 2.17
N GLU A 458 21.07 2.87 2.33
CA GLU A 458 20.49 2.13 1.19
C GLU A 458 19.53 3.01 0.38
N LEU A 459 18.59 3.70 1.04
CA LEU A 459 17.61 4.57 0.37
C LEU A 459 18.27 5.75 -0.34
N GLN A 460 19.31 6.35 0.25
CA GLN A 460 20.11 7.38 -0.39
C GLN A 460 20.80 6.84 -1.66
N SER A 461 21.39 5.64 -1.60
CA SER A 461 22.02 5.02 -2.77
C SER A 461 21.03 4.75 -3.91
N LEU A 462 19.80 4.35 -3.58
CA LEU A 462 18.71 4.15 -4.54
C LEU A 462 18.28 5.47 -5.19
N PHE A 463 18.13 6.54 -4.40
CA PHE A 463 17.81 7.86 -4.91
C PHE A 463 18.88 8.38 -5.88
N ASP A 464 20.15 8.23 -5.52
CA ASP A 464 21.29 8.63 -6.35
C ASP A 464 21.37 7.81 -7.64
N PHE A 465 21.11 6.51 -7.57
CA PHE A 465 21.02 5.63 -8.73
C PHE A 465 19.93 6.10 -9.70
N HIS A 466 18.71 6.35 -9.21
CA HIS A 466 17.61 6.84 -10.05
C HIS A 466 17.91 8.20 -10.68
N THR A 467 18.52 9.11 -9.91
CA THR A 467 18.92 10.43 -10.38
C THR A 467 19.98 10.33 -11.48
N LYS A 468 21.00 9.48 -11.31
CA LYS A 468 22.04 9.23 -12.33
C LYS A 468 21.45 8.59 -13.58
N PHE A 469 20.59 7.59 -13.43
CA PHE A 469 19.93 6.90 -14.52
C PHE A 469 19.12 7.88 -15.39
N LEU A 470 18.36 8.79 -14.77
CA LEU A 470 17.58 9.79 -15.51
C LEU A 470 18.45 10.81 -16.25
N LYS A 471 19.57 11.24 -15.64
CA LYS A 471 20.55 12.13 -16.29
C LYS A 471 21.20 11.47 -17.52
N GLN A 472 21.43 10.16 -17.47
CA GLN A 472 22.11 9.41 -18.54
C GLN A 472 21.18 8.98 -19.69
N TYR A 473 19.97 8.50 -19.37
CA TYR A 473 19.08 7.88 -20.37
C TYR A 473 17.94 8.78 -20.86
N GLY A 474 17.93 10.05 -20.42
CA GLY A 474 17.11 11.12 -20.99
C GLY A 474 15.69 11.20 -20.44
N SER A 475 15.24 12.45 -20.27
CA SER A 475 13.90 12.90 -19.90
C SER A 475 12.77 12.55 -20.89
N GLY A 476 13.06 11.74 -21.93
CA GLY A 476 12.17 11.51 -23.07
C GLY A 476 10.96 10.62 -22.80
N LYS A 477 10.94 9.86 -21.69
CA LYS A 477 9.75 9.13 -21.22
C LYS A 477 9.27 9.73 -19.91
N GLY A 478 8.78 10.98 -19.97
CA GLY A 478 8.32 11.72 -18.79
C GLY A 478 7.39 10.86 -17.91
N GLY A 479 7.85 10.53 -16.70
CA GLY A 479 7.08 9.81 -15.69
C GLY A 479 7.39 8.30 -15.49
N SER A 480 8.43 7.71 -16.08
CA SER A 480 8.79 6.30 -15.77
C SER A 480 9.23 6.10 -14.31
N PHE A 481 9.89 7.09 -13.71
CA PHE A 481 10.27 7.06 -12.29
C PHE A 481 9.06 7.10 -11.35
N ILE A 482 7.94 7.67 -11.79
CA ILE A 482 6.68 7.74 -11.03
C ILE A 482 6.08 6.34 -10.86
N GLU A 483 6.23 5.47 -11.86
CA GLU A 483 5.76 4.09 -11.83
C GLU A 483 6.54 3.23 -10.82
N ASN A 484 7.81 3.56 -10.57
CA ASN A 484 8.73 2.80 -9.71
C ASN A 484 8.63 3.13 -8.22
N THR A 485 7.60 3.87 -7.81
CA THR A 485 7.41 4.28 -6.41
C THR A 485 6.81 3.16 -5.55
N ASP A 486 7.18 3.10 -4.27
CA ASP A 486 6.79 2.02 -3.35
C ASP A 486 5.53 2.30 -2.55
N LEU A 487 4.79 3.32 -2.98
CA LEU A 487 3.53 3.75 -2.38
C LEU A 487 2.47 2.64 -2.31
N LEU A 488 2.53 1.60 -3.15
CA LEU A 488 1.53 0.53 -3.15
C LEU A 488 1.63 -0.37 -1.91
N SER A 489 2.83 -0.87 -1.60
CA SER A 489 3.06 -1.70 -0.42
C SER A 489 2.81 -0.90 0.86
N ILE A 490 3.22 0.38 0.87
CA ILE A 490 2.99 1.29 2.00
C ILE A 490 1.49 1.53 2.21
N ASN A 491 0.74 1.87 1.15
CA ASN A 491 -0.71 2.09 1.26
C ASN A 491 -1.47 0.81 1.62
N LEU A 492 -1.00 -0.37 1.19
CA LEU A 492 -1.57 -1.64 1.63
C LEU A 492 -1.37 -1.84 3.13
N PHE A 493 -0.19 -1.53 3.65
CA PHE A 493 0.09 -1.61 5.09
C PHE A 493 -0.74 -0.62 5.90
N LEU A 494 -0.76 0.66 5.51
CA LEU A 494 -1.59 1.69 6.13
C LEU A 494 -3.09 1.35 6.06
N PHE A 495 -3.57 0.82 4.93
CA PHE A 495 -4.96 0.38 4.77
C PHE A 495 -5.31 -0.76 5.72
N THR A 496 -4.39 -1.71 5.91
CA THR A 496 -4.55 -2.80 6.88
C THR A 496 -4.62 -2.28 8.31
N LEU A 497 -3.69 -1.39 8.69
CA LEU A 497 -3.64 -0.81 10.03
C LEU A 497 -4.81 0.15 10.30
N ALA A 498 -5.35 0.82 9.29
CA ALA A 498 -6.53 1.67 9.40
C ALA A 498 -7.81 0.94 9.82
N LYS A 499 -7.80 -0.41 9.86
CA LYS A 499 -8.88 -1.19 10.49
C LYS A 499 -8.82 -1.17 12.02
N ASN A 500 -7.69 -0.78 12.60
CA ASN A 500 -7.46 -0.72 14.04
C ASN A 500 -7.74 0.70 14.57
N PRO A 501 -8.66 0.87 15.55
CA PRO A 501 -8.99 2.18 16.11
C PRO A 501 -7.80 2.89 16.77
N THR A 502 -6.96 2.19 17.53
CA THR A 502 -5.81 2.82 18.23
C THR A 502 -4.77 3.35 17.27
N PHE A 503 -4.52 2.62 16.19
CA PHE A 503 -3.69 3.11 15.09
C PHE A 503 -4.27 4.39 14.48
N LEU A 504 -5.58 4.39 14.18
CA LEU A 504 -6.24 5.57 13.60
C LEU A 504 -6.16 6.79 14.51
N LYS A 505 -6.30 6.62 15.84
CA LYS A 505 -6.15 7.70 16.84
C LYS A 505 -4.77 8.35 16.68
N HIS A 506 -3.70 7.57 16.72
CA HIS A 506 -2.33 8.10 16.61
C HIS A 506 -2.03 8.65 15.21
N PHE A 507 -2.47 7.98 14.15
CA PHE A 507 -2.27 8.44 12.78
C PHE A 507 -2.96 9.79 12.48
N ALA A 508 -4.11 10.06 13.11
CA ALA A 508 -4.87 11.30 12.96
C ALA A 508 -4.49 12.40 13.98
N THR A 509 -3.64 12.11 14.97
CA THR A 509 -3.24 13.07 16.00
C THR A 509 -1.91 13.72 15.64
N GLN A 510 -1.83 15.05 15.77
CA GLN A 510 -0.59 15.79 15.54
C GLN A 510 0.32 15.70 16.78
N ALA A 511 1.50 15.09 16.64
CA ALA A 511 2.43 14.97 17.76
C ALA A 511 3.25 16.25 17.96
N HIS A 512 3.58 16.96 16.87
CA HIS A 512 4.31 18.23 16.88
C HIS A 512 3.40 19.35 16.34
N PRO A 513 2.65 20.06 17.21
CA PRO A 513 1.68 21.04 16.76
C PRO A 513 2.33 22.32 16.22
N VAL A 514 1.75 22.87 15.16
CA VAL A 514 2.22 24.12 14.55
C VAL A 514 1.59 25.31 15.29
N TYR A 515 2.39 25.96 16.15
CA TYR A 515 1.96 27.09 16.99
C TYR A 515 2.27 28.48 16.42
N HIS A 516 3.17 28.59 15.45
CA HIS A 516 3.68 29.87 14.93
C HIS A 516 3.02 30.27 13.61
N THR A 517 2.98 31.56 13.30
CA THR A 517 2.64 32.05 11.96
C THR A 517 3.86 31.90 11.06
N ILE A 518 3.68 31.62 9.76
CA ILE A 518 4.84 31.32 8.88
C ILE A 518 5.79 32.52 8.75
N GLU A 519 5.31 33.75 8.97
CA GLU A 519 6.13 34.96 9.01
C GLU A 519 7.23 34.92 10.08
N ASP A 520 7.03 34.14 11.15
CA ASP A 520 7.98 33.93 12.24
C ASP A 520 8.88 32.68 12.03
N LEU A 521 8.54 31.83 11.07
CA LEU A 521 9.21 30.55 10.82
C LEU A 521 10.35 30.71 9.81
N ILE A 522 11.57 30.39 10.22
CA ILE A 522 12.67 30.22 9.29
C ILE A 522 12.46 28.84 8.61
N PRO A 523 12.41 28.75 7.26
CA PRO A 523 12.15 27.49 6.55
C PRO A 523 13.06 26.31 6.92
N ASN A 524 14.24 26.60 7.47
CA ASN A 524 15.20 25.61 7.93
C ASN A 524 14.97 25.12 9.37
N GLU A 525 14.00 25.68 10.10
CA GLU A 525 13.70 25.31 11.50
C GLU A 525 12.54 24.30 11.61
N ASP A 526 11.59 24.29 10.67
CA ASP A 526 10.47 23.33 10.63
C ASP A 526 10.84 22.04 9.89
N LYS A 527 11.68 21.22 10.54
CA LYS A 527 12.22 19.98 9.96
C LYS A 527 11.51 18.69 10.35
N HIS A 528 10.61 18.73 11.34
CA HIS A 528 9.93 17.53 11.83
C HIS A 528 9.07 16.88 10.74
N VAL A 529 8.99 15.54 10.70
CA VAL A 529 8.16 14.85 9.70
C VAL A 529 7.09 14.04 10.40
N GLU A 530 5.84 14.43 10.16
CA GLU A 530 4.68 13.66 10.60
C GLU A 530 4.28 12.68 9.50
N LEU A 531 4.06 11.41 9.86
CA LEU A 531 3.75 10.35 8.91
C LEU A 531 2.49 10.68 8.07
N TYR A 532 1.47 11.25 8.71
CA TYR A 532 0.22 11.63 8.06
C TYR A 532 0.42 12.74 7.01
N GLU A 533 1.24 13.76 7.30
CA GLU A 533 1.47 14.90 6.41
C GLU A 533 2.19 14.47 5.12
N ILE A 534 3.31 13.76 5.24
CA ILE A 534 4.07 13.28 4.09
C ILE A 534 3.26 12.27 3.26
N TRP A 535 2.51 11.39 3.91
CA TRP A 535 1.61 10.45 3.23
C TRP A 535 0.53 11.19 2.43
N LEU A 536 -0.19 12.13 3.05
CA LEU A 536 -1.28 12.86 2.41
C LEU A 536 -0.78 13.71 1.24
N CYS A 537 0.40 14.32 1.38
CA CYS A 537 1.11 15.00 0.30
C CYS A 537 1.37 14.06 -0.90
N LEU A 538 1.93 12.88 -0.66
CA LEU A 538 2.23 11.88 -1.70
C LEU A 538 0.97 11.27 -2.34
N VAL A 539 -0.14 11.21 -1.62
CA VAL A 539 -1.43 10.79 -2.17
C VAL A 539 -1.88 11.71 -3.31
N SER A 540 -1.58 13.02 -3.25
CA SER A 540 -1.90 13.95 -4.35
C SER A 540 -1.26 13.53 -5.69
N TYR A 541 -0.07 12.93 -5.66
CA TYR A 541 0.61 12.41 -6.85
C TYR A 541 -0.05 11.14 -7.37
N SER A 542 -0.44 10.23 -6.47
CA SER A 542 -1.19 9.03 -6.86
C SER A 542 -2.49 9.42 -7.56
N PHE A 543 -3.20 10.41 -7.02
CA PHE A 543 -4.42 10.95 -7.61
C PHE A 543 -4.18 11.64 -8.94
N HIS A 544 -3.08 12.38 -9.09
CA HIS A 544 -2.70 12.99 -10.37
C HIS A 544 -2.46 11.93 -11.46
N TYR A 545 -1.80 10.82 -11.14
CA TYR A 545 -1.28 9.89 -12.14
C TYR A 545 -2.08 8.59 -12.34
N GLN A 546 -3.17 8.35 -11.59
CA GLN A 546 -3.93 7.10 -11.72
C GLN A 546 -4.50 6.82 -13.12
N TYR A 547 -4.85 7.86 -13.90
CA TYR A 547 -5.38 7.66 -15.26
C TYR A 547 -4.32 7.06 -16.19
N ARG A 548 -3.05 7.20 -15.84
CA ARG A 548 -1.90 6.81 -16.67
C ARG A 548 -1.33 5.46 -16.26
N PHE A 549 -1.20 5.19 -14.96
CA PHE A 549 -0.52 4.01 -14.46
C PHE A 549 -1.47 3.13 -13.62
N PRO A 550 -1.61 1.82 -13.96
CA PRO A 550 -2.43 0.89 -13.17
C PRO A 550 -2.02 0.81 -11.69
N LYS A 551 -0.72 0.85 -11.40
CA LYS A 551 -0.20 0.90 -10.02
C LYS A 551 -0.74 2.11 -9.26
N MET A 552 -0.81 3.27 -9.90
CA MET A 552 -1.35 4.50 -9.30
C MET A 552 -2.87 4.45 -9.14
N GLN A 553 -3.58 3.71 -10.00
CA GLN A 553 -5.00 3.43 -9.82
C GLN A 553 -5.26 2.58 -8.57
N SER A 554 -4.47 1.54 -8.35
CA SER A 554 -4.51 0.72 -7.13
C SER A 554 -4.13 1.53 -5.88
N ASN A 555 -3.06 2.35 -5.95
CA ASN A 555 -2.68 3.28 -4.88
C ASN A 555 -3.82 4.23 -4.54
N SER A 556 -4.40 4.86 -5.55
CA SER A 556 -5.49 5.82 -5.35
C SER A 556 -6.70 5.18 -4.71
N GLN A 557 -7.02 3.94 -5.09
CA GLN A 557 -8.15 3.21 -4.52
C GLN A 557 -7.94 2.92 -3.02
N LEU A 558 -6.74 2.51 -2.62
CA LEU A 558 -6.38 2.30 -1.21
C LEU A 558 -6.36 3.62 -0.42
N ALA A 559 -5.71 4.65 -0.97
CA ALA A 559 -5.63 5.96 -0.33
C ALA A 559 -7.01 6.59 -0.13
N LEU A 560 -7.91 6.47 -1.10
CA LEU A 560 -9.30 6.91 -0.98
C LEU A 560 -10.07 6.11 0.08
N ALA A 561 -9.81 4.81 0.23
CA ALA A 561 -10.43 4.00 1.28
C ALA A 561 -9.93 4.41 2.68
N ILE A 562 -8.63 4.71 2.83
CA ILE A 562 -8.06 5.27 4.07
C ILE A 562 -8.67 6.64 4.37
N LEU A 563 -8.68 7.56 3.40
CA LEU A 563 -9.30 8.89 3.54
C LEU A 563 -10.79 8.80 3.88
N SER A 564 -11.51 7.87 3.27
CA SER A 564 -12.91 7.61 3.62
C SER A 564 -13.04 7.15 5.07
N LYS A 565 -12.12 6.33 5.59
CA LYS A 565 -12.15 5.93 7.00
C LYS A 565 -11.84 7.10 7.95
N LEU A 566 -10.86 7.94 7.61
CA LEU A 566 -10.48 9.12 8.40
C LEU A 566 -11.58 10.19 8.43
N THR A 567 -12.31 10.36 7.33
CA THR A 567 -13.44 11.29 7.21
C THR A 567 -14.76 10.69 7.69
N SER A 568 -14.76 9.44 8.18
CA SER A 568 -15.97 8.80 8.67
C SER A 568 -16.51 9.52 9.92
N PRO A 569 -17.84 9.72 10.03
CA PRO A 569 -18.45 10.26 11.25
C PRO A 569 -18.57 9.22 12.38
N GLU A 570 -18.05 8.01 12.17
CA GLU A 570 -18.03 6.96 13.20
C GLU A 570 -17.20 7.38 14.41
N GLU A 571 -17.79 7.28 15.60
CA GLU A 571 -17.07 7.41 16.86
C GLU A 571 -16.43 6.06 17.24
N PHE A 572 -15.13 6.09 17.45
CA PHE A 572 -14.36 4.95 17.92
C PHE A 572 -14.25 5.00 19.43
N HIS A 573 -14.38 3.84 20.07
CA HIS A 573 -14.31 3.72 21.52
C HIS A 573 -13.08 2.91 21.89
N PHE A 574 -12.22 3.45 22.75
CA PHE A 574 -11.02 2.76 23.22
C PHE A 574 -10.65 3.20 24.64
N ASP A 575 -10.40 2.24 25.53
CA ASP A 575 -10.03 2.45 26.94
C ASP A 575 -10.89 3.50 27.68
N GLY A 576 -12.20 3.52 27.39
CA GLY A 576 -13.17 4.41 28.04
C GLY A 576 -13.30 5.80 27.41
N GLU A 577 -12.47 6.15 26.43
CA GLU A 577 -12.55 7.39 25.66
C GLU A 577 -13.21 7.15 24.29
N SER A 578 -14.08 8.06 23.87
CA SER A 578 -14.57 8.13 22.49
C SER A 578 -13.78 9.17 21.70
N PHE A 579 -13.47 8.88 20.44
CA PHE A 579 -12.85 9.85 19.55
C PHE A 579 -13.39 9.70 18.12
N SER A 580 -13.40 10.82 17.40
CA SER A 580 -13.72 10.88 15.98
C SER A 580 -12.45 11.24 15.21
N CYS A 581 -12.09 10.43 14.21
CA CYS A 581 -10.94 10.74 13.35
C CYS A 581 -11.14 12.06 12.61
N LEU A 582 -12.39 12.34 12.19
CA LEU A 582 -12.72 13.58 11.50
C LEU A 582 -12.48 14.80 12.40
N ASP A 583 -12.74 14.69 13.71
CA ASP A 583 -12.48 15.77 14.65
C ASP A 583 -10.98 15.99 14.89
N LEU A 584 -10.21 14.90 14.99
CA LEU A 584 -8.75 14.96 15.11
C LEU A 584 -8.11 15.65 13.88
N ILE A 585 -8.46 15.22 12.66
CA ILE A 585 -7.92 15.84 11.43
C ILE A 585 -8.46 17.27 11.21
N THR A 586 -9.62 17.62 11.79
CA THR A 586 -10.13 19.00 11.76
C THR A 586 -9.22 19.93 12.57
N GLN A 587 -8.72 19.47 13.71
CA GLN A 587 -7.83 20.24 14.60
C GLN A 587 -6.37 20.22 14.12
N TYR A 588 -5.98 19.21 13.35
CA TYR A 588 -4.65 19.06 12.77
C TYR A 588 -4.32 20.22 11.81
N LYS A 589 -3.13 20.83 11.96
CA LYS A 589 -2.65 21.93 11.11
C LYS A 589 -1.50 21.49 10.21
N ILE A 590 -1.59 21.77 8.92
CA ILE A 590 -0.57 21.44 7.91
C ILE A 590 0.04 22.72 7.34
N ASN A 591 1.37 22.78 7.29
CA ASN A 591 2.13 23.79 6.55
C ASN A 591 2.18 23.43 5.04
N GLU A 592 1.41 24.14 4.21
CA GLU A 592 1.31 23.89 2.76
C GLU A 592 2.58 24.25 1.99
N PHE A 593 3.42 25.16 2.51
CA PHE A 593 4.69 25.49 1.86
C PHE A 593 5.72 24.37 2.04
N LYS A 594 5.69 23.66 3.17
CA LYS A 594 6.49 22.47 3.42
C LYS A 594 5.91 21.25 2.70
N TRP A 595 4.62 20.98 2.88
CA TRP A 595 3.94 19.85 2.23
C TRP A 595 3.14 20.37 1.05
N LYS A 596 3.83 20.52 -0.08
CA LYS A 596 3.22 21.01 -1.32
C LYS A 596 2.28 19.95 -1.90
N ILE A 597 1.28 20.36 -2.66
CA ILE A 597 0.44 19.44 -3.46
C ILE A 597 1.02 19.25 -4.87
N CYS A 598 0.67 18.17 -5.55
CA CYS A 598 1.14 17.89 -6.91
C CYS A 598 0.63 18.92 -7.94
N GLN A 599 1.55 19.68 -8.56
CA GLN A 599 1.25 20.76 -9.51
C GLN A 599 1.84 20.51 -10.92
N HIS A 600 1.97 19.25 -11.36
CA HIS A 600 2.67 18.92 -12.62
C HIS A 600 1.94 19.28 -13.93
N LYS A 601 0.68 19.70 -13.86
CA LYS A 601 -0.11 20.10 -15.05
C LYS A 601 -1.06 21.24 -14.71
N ARG A 602 -1.32 22.12 -15.69
CA ARG A 602 -2.27 23.24 -15.59
C ARG A 602 -3.75 22.83 -15.70
N PRO A 603 -4.72 23.59 -15.14
CA PRO A 603 -4.57 24.78 -14.24
C PRO A 603 -3.79 24.48 -12.93
N LEU A 604 -3.56 25.42 -12.02
CA LEU A 604 -2.92 25.06 -10.74
C LEU A 604 -4.00 25.01 -9.66
N ILE A 605 -3.83 24.16 -8.66
CA ILE A 605 -4.67 24.26 -7.46
C ILE A 605 -4.15 25.50 -6.69
N PRO A 606 -4.99 26.50 -6.42
CA PRO A 606 -4.53 27.72 -5.78
C PRO A 606 -3.99 27.38 -4.39
N LEU A 607 -2.88 28.03 -4.03
CA LEU A 607 -2.41 28.05 -2.65
C LEU A 607 -3.39 28.89 -1.84
N ASN A 608 -3.53 28.63 -0.55
CA ASN A 608 -4.15 29.64 0.32
C ASN A 608 -3.22 30.85 0.33
N ILE A 609 -3.61 31.91 -0.37
CA ILE A 609 -2.68 32.85 -1.01
C ILE A 609 -2.18 33.96 -0.05
N GLY A 610 -2.54 33.85 1.24
CA GLY A 610 -1.98 34.64 2.34
C GLY A 610 -0.62 34.16 2.88
N LYS A 611 0.03 35.04 3.66
CA LYS A 611 1.33 34.83 4.33
C LYS A 611 1.34 33.73 5.40
N GLU A 612 0.18 33.23 5.81
CA GLU A 612 0.06 32.30 6.93
C GLU A 612 0.35 30.84 6.58
N GLY A 613 0.11 30.39 5.33
CA GLY A 613 0.39 29.05 4.75
C GLY A 613 0.06 27.78 5.56
N ILE A 614 -0.58 27.93 6.73
CA ILE A 614 -1.02 26.86 7.63
C ILE A 614 -2.51 26.70 7.42
N LYS A 615 -2.95 25.48 7.09
CA LYS A 615 -4.36 25.15 6.94
C LYS A 615 -4.75 23.94 7.77
N SER A 616 -6.02 23.90 8.18
CA SER A 616 -6.58 22.66 8.76
C SER A 616 -6.41 21.52 7.78
N SER A 617 -6.07 20.33 8.26
CA SER A 617 -5.90 19.16 7.41
C SER A 617 -7.17 18.81 6.63
N VAL A 618 -8.36 19.13 7.15
CA VAL A 618 -9.61 18.93 6.42
C VAL A 618 -9.64 19.74 5.11
N PHE A 619 -9.14 20.98 5.11
CA PHE A 619 -9.02 21.77 3.88
C PHE A 619 -7.93 21.22 2.95
N TYR A 620 -6.79 20.79 3.51
CA TYR A 620 -5.75 20.13 2.72
C TYR A 620 -6.24 18.82 2.08
N CYS A 621 -7.08 18.04 2.77
CA CYS A 621 -7.75 16.86 2.22
C CYS A 621 -8.65 17.23 1.03
N LEU A 622 -9.38 18.34 1.10
CA LEU A 622 -10.18 18.83 -0.04
C LEU A 622 -9.28 19.22 -1.23
N ASP A 623 -8.14 19.86 -1.01
CA ASP A 623 -7.17 20.18 -2.08
C ASP A 623 -6.60 18.92 -2.75
N VAL A 624 -6.27 17.90 -1.94
CA VAL A 624 -5.86 16.59 -2.45
C VAL A 624 -6.99 15.94 -3.27
N LEU A 625 -8.25 15.99 -2.80
CA LEU A 625 -9.41 15.49 -3.55
C LEU A 625 -9.70 16.30 -4.83
N GLN A 626 -9.45 17.61 -4.85
CA GLN A 626 -9.52 18.42 -6.07
C GLN A 626 -8.54 17.92 -7.13
N THR A 627 -7.32 17.56 -6.72
CA THR A 627 -6.32 16.93 -7.60
C THR A 627 -6.92 15.68 -8.27
N PHE A 628 -7.63 14.85 -7.50
CA PHE A 628 -8.31 13.66 -8.00
C PHE A 628 -9.40 14.01 -9.03
N PHE A 629 -10.36 14.88 -8.67
CA PHE A 629 -11.51 15.17 -9.53
C PHE A 629 -11.09 15.76 -10.87
N ARG A 630 -10.02 16.55 -10.85
CA ARG A 630 -9.53 17.26 -12.02
C ARG A 630 -8.83 16.39 -13.05
N PHE A 631 -7.82 15.62 -12.62
CA PHE A 631 -6.92 14.96 -13.57
C PHE A 631 -7.45 13.62 -14.10
N ASN A 632 -8.62 13.18 -13.63
CA ASN A 632 -9.16 11.86 -13.93
C ASN A 632 -10.45 11.88 -14.76
N LEU A 633 -10.76 13.02 -15.37
CA LEU A 633 -11.87 13.20 -16.30
C LEU A 633 -11.54 12.57 -17.66
N THR A 634 -11.84 11.28 -17.79
CA THR A 634 -11.65 10.53 -19.04
C THR A 634 -12.95 9.85 -19.46
N ARG A 635 -13.07 9.45 -20.73
CA ARG A 635 -14.22 8.66 -21.21
C ARG A 635 -14.34 7.28 -20.53
N LYS A 636 -13.26 6.80 -19.91
CA LYS A 636 -13.23 5.55 -19.13
C LYS A 636 -13.13 5.86 -17.64
N LEU A 637 -14.04 6.69 -17.15
CA LEU A 637 -14.04 7.18 -15.77
C LEU A 637 -14.06 6.01 -14.77
N ASN A 638 -13.13 6.02 -13.80
CA ASN A 638 -13.12 5.04 -12.73
C ASN A 638 -14.19 5.40 -11.68
N ILE A 639 -15.44 5.02 -11.97
CA ILE A 639 -16.61 5.40 -11.17
C ILE A 639 -16.41 5.05 -9.70
N HIS A 640 -15.84 3.90 -9.37
CA HIS A 640 -15.65 3.50 -7.97
C HIS A 640 -14.72 4.43 -7.20
N ASN A 641 -13.58 4.84 -7.79
CA ASN A 641 -12.69 5.79 -7.14
C ASN A 641 -13.36 7.17 -6.99
N PHE A 642 -14.10 7.63 -8.01
CA PHE A 642 -14.89 8.86 -7.91
C PHE A 642 -15.94 8.80 -6.81
N LYS A 643 -16.56 7.64 -6.59
CA LYS A 643 -17.52 7.39 -5.52
C LYS A 643 -16.91 7.52 -4.13
N LEU A 644 -15.72 6.96 -3.91
CA LEU A 644 -14.99 7.12 -2.64
C LEU A 644 -14.54 8.58 -2.42
N ALA A 645 -14.09 9.25 -3.48
CA ALA A 645 -13.67 10.65 -3.42
C ALA A 645 -14.84 11.59 -3.08
N ILE A 646 -15.99 11.45 -3.75
CA ILE A 646 -17.18 12.27 -3.45
C ILE A 646 -17.77 11.94 -2.09
N LEU A 647 -17.69 10.68 -1.63
CA LEU A 647 -18.11 10.31 -0.26
C LEU A 647 -17.25 11.01 0.81
N SER A 648 -15.93 11.02 0.64
CA SER A 648 -15.01 11.72 1.55
C SER A 648 -15.28 13.23 1.54
N THR A 649 -15.50 13.78 0.35
CA THR A 649 -15.87 15.19 0.15
C THR A 649 -17.18 15.52 0.87
N PHE A 650 -18.23 14.72 0.65
CA PHE A 650 -19.52 14.87 1.29
C PHE A 650 -19.40 14.89 2.81
N ARG A 651 -18.67 13.93 3.40
CA ARG A 651 -18.49 13.84 4.86
C ARG A 651 -17.78 15.06 5.45
N ILE A 652 -16.78 15.59 4.73
CA ILE A 652 -16.11 16.83 5.11
C ILE A 652 -17.10 18.01 5.05
N ILE A 653 -17.82 18.18 3.94
CA ILE A 653 -18.77 19.29 3.78
C ILE A 653 -19.93 19.18 4.78
N GLU A 654 -20.41 17.97 5.09
CA GLU A 654 -21.39 17.67 6.14
C GLU A 654 -20.90 18.15 7.51
N LYS A 655 -19.64 17.81 7.87
CA LYS A 655 -19.03 18.28 9.12
C LYS A 655 -18.89 19.80 9.15
N LEU A 656 -18.44 20.43 8.07
CA LEU A 656 -18.28 21.88 8.01
C LEU A 656 -19.64 22.60 8.12
N LYS A 657 -20.67 22.08 7.46
CA LYS A 657 -22.04 22.62 7.54
C LYS A 657 -22.57 22.62 8.97
N HIS A 658 -22.37 21.52 9.70
CA HIS A 658 -22.86 21.34 11.07
C HIS A 658 -21.89 21.81 12.15
N SER A 659 -20.65 22.17 11.79
CA SER A 659 -19.73 22.79 12.74
C SER A 659 -20.31 24.15 13.16
N GLY A 660 -20.44 24.36 14.47
CA GLY A 660 -20.86 25.65 15.05
C GLY A 660 -19.87 26.78 14.72
N ASN A 661 -19.79 27.82 15.56
CA ASN A 661 -18.67 28.78 15.52
C ASN A 661 -17.37 28.06 15.90
N SER A 662 -16.89 27.19 15.01
CA SER A 662 -15.69 26.40 15.15
C SER A 662 -14.47 27.29 14.91
N SER A 663 -13.33 26.90 15.47
CA SER A 663 -12.01 27.51 15.25
C SER A 663 -11.53 27.47 13.79
N LEU A 664 -12.33 26.90 12.87
CA LEU A 664 -12.01 26.82 11.45
C LEU A 664 -12.34 28.14 10.76
N ASN A 665 -11.31 28.81 10.26
CA ASN A 665 -11.46 29.99 9.42
C ASN A 665 -11.95 29.59 8.01
N MET A 666 -13.27 29.42 7.85
CA MET A 666 -13.86 29.06 6.55
C MET A 666 -13.69 30.16 5.48
N GLU A 667 -13.51 31.42 5.88
CA GLU A 667 -13.31 32.56 4.97
C GLU A 667 -11.94 32.49 4.27
N SER A 668 -10.95 31.86 4.92
CA SER A 668 -9.59 31.73 4.40
C SER A 668 -9.42 30.66 3.33
N TYR A 669 -10.39 29.77 3.14
CA TYR A 669 -10.25 28.66 2.18
C TYR A 669 -10.66 29.09 0.77
N GLY A 670 -9.87 28.68 -0.23
CA GLY A 670 -10.14 28.92 -1.66
C GLY A 670 -11.34 28.15 -2.23
N TRP A 671 -12.55 28.48 -1.76
CA TRP A 671 -13.80 27.83 -2.17
C TRP A 671 -14.02 27.86 -3.69
N SER A 672 -13.57 28.94 -4.35
CA SER A 672 -13.73 29.10 -5.79
C SER A 672 -13.17 27.97 -6.61
N SER A 673 -11.90 27.66 -6.40
CA SER A 673 -11.29 26.49 -7.04
C SER A 673 -12.07 25.21 -6.74
N PHE A 674 -12.47 25.02 -5.48
CA PHE A 674 -13.11 23.77 -5.06
C PHE A 674 -14.41 23.48 -5.83
N TYR A 675 -15.38 24.41 -5.86
CA TYR A 675 -16.63 24.17 -6.59
C TYR A 675 -16.46 24.21 -8.11
N HIS A 676 -15.47 24.94 -8.65
CA HIS A 676 -15.13 24.86 -10.07
C HIS A 676 -14.74 23.42 -10.45
N HIS A 677 -13.92 22.75 -9.64
CA HIS A 677 -13.53 21.36 -9.90
C HIS A 677 -14.71 20.40 -9.83
N LEU A 678 -15.62 20.56 -8.86
CA LEU A 678 -16.86 19.76 -8.77
C LEU A 678 -17.75 19.97 -10.01
N MET A 679 -17.99 21.24 -10.39
CA MET A 679 -18.78 21.59 -11.57
C MET A 679 -18.14 21.10 -12.85
N ASN A 680 -16.81 21.12 -12.96
CA ASN A 680 -16.10 20.59 -14.13
C ASN A 680 -16.35 19.09 -14.33
N VAL A 681 -16.50 18.31 -13.26
CA VAL A 681 -16.89 16.89 -13.37
C VAL A 681 -18.29 16.78 -14.00
N VAL A 682 -19.25 17.52 -13.47
CA VAL A 682 -20.65 17.54 -13.95
C VAL A 682 -20.70 17.98 -15.42
N ILE A 683 -20.03 19.09 -15.75
CA ILE A 683 -19.96 19.63 -17.11
C ILE A 683 -19.28 18.64 -18.06
N PHE A 684 -18.21 17.97 -17.63
CA PHE A 684 -17.54 16.96 -18.45
C PHE A 684 -18.47 15.79 -18.80
N ILE A 685 -19.20 15.27 -17.81
CA ILE A 685 -20.16 14.17 -18.01
C ILE A 685 -21.25 14.60 -19.01
N ALA A 686 -21.79 15.82 -18.86
CA ALA A 686 -22.78 16.37 -19.79
C ALA A 686 -22.22 16.55 -21.21
N LYS A 687 -21.08 17.24 -21.34
CA LYS A 687 -20.47 17.57 -22.64
C LYS A 687 -20.09 16.33 -23.45
N GLN A 688 -19.69 15.24 -22.79
CA GLN A 688 -19.32 13.99 -23.45
C GLN A 688 -20.49 13.01 -23.60
N ASP A 689 -21.69 13.39 -23.15
CA ASP A 689 -22.87 12.52 -23.01
C ASP A 689 -22.51 11.14 -22.42
N LEU A 690 -21.72 11.16 -21.34
CA LEU A 690 -21.02 9.98 -20.85
C LEU A 690 -21.98 8.88 -20.37
N ILE A 691 -23.16 9.26 -19.86
CA ILE A 691 -24.22 8.36 -19.40
C ILE A 691 -24.69 7.43 -20.52
N ASN A 692 -24.84 7.97 -21.74
CA ASN A 692 -25.30 7.24 -22.92
C ASN A 692 -24.14 6.70 -23.78
N SER A 693 -22.89 6.89 -23.33
CA SER A 693 -21.74 6.42 -24.09
C SER A 693 -21.70 4.89 -24.22
N GLU A 694 -21.24 4.41 -25.38
CA GLU A 694 -21.13 2.97 -25.68
C GLU A 694 -20.31 2.22 -24.61
N TYR A 695 -19.26 2.85 -24.08
CA TYR A 695 -18.44 2.25 -23.03
C TYR A 695 -19.22 2.00 -21.73
N MET A 696 -20.03 2.97 -21.28
CA MET A 696 -20.82 2.83 -20.04
C MET A 696 -21.93 1.80 -20.19
N ILE A 697 -22.55 1.73 -21.37
CA ILE A 697 -23.57 0.72 -21.71
C ILE A 697 -22.94 -0.68 -21.73
N LYS A 698 -21.83 -0.87 -22.47
CA LYS A 698 -21.12 -2.16 -22.54
C LYS A 698 -20.65 -2.65 -21.18
N THR A 699 -20.18 -1.74 -20.32
CA THR A 699 -19.69 -2.09 -18.96
C THR A 699 -20.80 -2.16 -17.90
N LYS A 700 -22.07 -1.98 -18.28
CA LYS A 700 -23.24 -1.97 -17.38
C LYS A 700 -23.09 -0.99 -16.21
N ASN A 701 -22.43 0.14 -16.45
CA ASN A 701 -22.11 1.12 -15.43
C ASN A 701 -23.01 2.37 -15.46
N THR A 702 -23.98 2.44 -16.38
CA THR A 702 -24.89 3.58 -16.54
C THR A 702 -25.58 3.98 -15.24
N LEU A 703 -26.18 3.04 -14.50
CA LEU A 703 -26.82 3.33 -13.21
C LEU A 703 -25.83 3.85 -12.16
N LYS A 704 -24.61 3.29 -12.13
CA LYS A 704 -23.57 3.72 -11.20
C LYS A 704 -23.12 5.14 -11.50
N LEU A 705 -23.05 5.52 -12.78
CA LEU A 705 -22.73 6.86 -13.21
C LEU A 705 -23.87 7.84 -12.91
N LYS A 706 -25.14 7.46 -13.14
CA LYS A 706 -26.30 8.27 -12.71
C LYS A 706 -26.25 8.57 -11.21
N SER A 707 -25.98 7.54 -10.40
CA SER A 707 -25.77 7.68 -8.95
C SER A 707 -24.62 8.61 -8.60
N LEU A 708 -23.50 8.53 -9.33
CA LEU A 708 -22.37 9.42 -9.10
C LEU A 708 -22.75 10.88 -9.38
N VAL A 709 -23.47 11.14 -10.48
CA VAL A 709 -23.95 12.48 -10.84
C VAL A 709 -24.89 13.05 -9.77
N GLU A 710 -25.83 12.23 -9.27
CA GLU A 710 -26.70 12.61 -8.15
C GLU A 710 -25.88 12.99 -6.91
N GLU A 711 -24.86 12.19 -6.55
CA GLU A 711 -23.98 12.45 -5.40
C GLU A 711 -23.18 13.76 -5.54
N PHE A 712 -22.73 14.12 -6.75
CA PHE A 712 -22.12 15.42 -7.00
C PHE A 712 -23.12 16.56 -6.80
N PHE A 713 -24.36 16.41 -7.29
CA PHE A 713 -25.40 17.42 -7.08
C PHE A 713 -25.78 17.59 -5.62
N VAL A 714 -25.74 16.55 -4.79
CA VAL A 714 -25.93 16.66 -3.34
C VAL A 714 -24.86 17.54 -2.70
N VAL A 715 -23.59 17.33 -3.05
CA VAL A 715 -22.51 18.17 -2.50
C VAL A 715 -22.67 19.63 -2.96
N ILE A 716 -23.03 19.85 -4.23
CA ILE A 716 -23.33 21.20 -4.76
C ILE A 716 -24.52 21.83 -4.01
N ASP A 717 -25.59 21.08 -3.76
CA ASP A 717 -26.75 21.54 -3.01
C ASP A 717 -26.39 21.96 -1.58
N MET A 718 -25.49 21.22 -0.91
CA MET A 718 -24.98 21.59 0.41
C MET A 718 -24.18 22.88 0.38
N LEU A 719 -23.35 23.08 -0.64
CA LEU A 719 -22.57 24.32 -0.82
C LEU A 719 -23.49 25.53 -1.12
N LEU A 720 -24.70 25.32 -1.65
CA LEU A 720 -25.68 26.38 -1.87
C LEU A 720 -26.47 26.77 -0.60
N SER A 721 -26.26 26.07 0.53
CA SER A 721 -26.98 26.34 1.79
C SER A 721 -26.62 27.69 2.43
N ASN A 722 -27.43 28.11 3.41
CA ASN A 722 -27.28 29.41 4.07
C ASN A 722 -25.95 29.55 4.82
N LYS A 723 -25.42 28.44 5.38
CA LYS A 723 -24.12 28.42 6.05
C LYS A 723 -23.00 28.93 5.15
N PHE A 724 -22.92 28.44 3.92
CA PHE A 724 -21.88 28.84 2.95
C PHE A 724 -22.19 30.16 2.25
N ARG A 725 -23.47 30.49 2.08
CA ARG A 725 -23.93 31.81 1.58
C ARG A 725 -23.38 32.97 2.40
N ASN A 726 -23.28 32.80 3.71
CA ASN A 726 -22.82 33.84 4.63
C ASN A 726 -21.30 33.95 4.73
N ILE A 727 -20.54 33.06 4.08
CA ILE A 727 -19.08 33.14 4.04
C ILE A 727 -18.69 34.15 2.97
N ILE A 728 -18.06 35.23 3.40
CA ILE A 728 -17.52 36.26 2.52
C ILE A 728 -16.04 35.95 2.29
N GLN A 729 -15.65 35.74 1.03
CA GLN A 729 -14.25 35.49 0.70
C GLN A 729 -13.49 36.83 0.65
N LEU A 730 -12.42 36.95 1.44
CA LEU A 730 -11.55 38.12 1.41
C LEU A 730 -10.72 38.09 0.11
N SER A 731 -10.91 39.07 -0.77
CA SER A 731 -10.02 39.30 -1.92
C SER A 731 -8.66 39.80 -1.44
N GLU A 732 -7.60 39.27 -2.03
CA GLU A 732 -6.21 39.59 -1.66
C GLU A 732 -5.74 40.95 -2.18
N ASP A 733 -6.40 41.47 -3.22
CA ASP A 733 -6.10 42.77 -3.79
C ASP A 733 -6.74 43.89 -2.95
N LYS A 734 -6.15 44.16 -1.78
CA LYS A 734 -6.45 45.39 -1.02
C LYS A 734 -6.07 46.67 -1.77
N ASN A 735 -5.29 46.59 -2.86
CA ASN A 735 -4.70 47.74 -3.55
C ASN A 735 -5.29 48.06 -4.94
N SER A 736 -6.23 47.28 -5.47
CA SER A 736 -6.91 47.69 -6.71
C SER A 736 -8.05 48.65 -6.36
N LEU A 737 -7.92 49.90 -6.79
CA LEU A 737 -8.86 51.03 -6.63
C LEU A 737 -10.24 50.85 -7.30
N GLY A 738 -10.70 49.62 -7.54
CA GLY A 738 -12.04 49.31 -8.05
C GLY A 738 -12.94 48.80 -6.92
N THR A 739 -14.22 49.14 -6.96
CA THR A 739 -15.26 48.62 -6.07
C THR A 739 -15.36 47.09 -6.16
N HIS A 740 -14.50 46.36 -5.44
CA HIS A 740 -14.67 44.93 -5.24
C HIS A 740 -15.84 44.72 -4.29
N LEU A 741 -17.03 44.48 -4.83
CA LEU A 741 -18.10 43.91 -4.03
C LEU A 741 -17.57 42.63 -3.39
N LEU A 742 -17.59 42.56 -2.07
CA LEU A 742 -17.35 41.34 -1.31
C LEU A 742 -18.33 40.27 -1.82
N LYS A 743 -17.82 39.32 -2.61
CA LYS A 743 -18.61 38.22 -3.19
C LYS A 743 -18.70 37.10 -2.14
N SER A 744 -19.92 36.59 -1.92
CA SER A 744 -20.09 35.39 -1.11
C SER A 744 -19.58 34.16 -1.87
N VAL A 745 -19.24 33.09 -1.14
CA VAL A 745 -18.87 31.79 -1.74
C VAL A 745 -19.91 31.31 -2.76
N ASN A 746 -21.19 31.57 -2.50
CA ASN A 746 -22.28 31.13 -3.36
C ASN A 746 -22.38 31.93 -4.67
N TYR A 747 -21.97 33.21 -4.69
CA TYR A 747 -22.13 34.05 -5.88
C TYR A 747 -21.51 33.41 -7.13
N GLU A 748 -20.25 33.01 -7.03
CA GLU A 748 -19.51 32.41 -8.14
C GLU A 748 -20.03 31.00 -8.49
N LEU A 749 -20.47 30.22 -7.49
CA LEU A 749 -21.11 28.93 -7.73
C LEU A 749 -22.42 29.09 -8.51
N ILE A 750 -23.27 30.03 -8.13
CA ILE A 750 -24.53 30.34 -8.83
C ILE A 750 -24.22 30.81 -10.25
N TYR A 751 -23.21 31.66 -10.42
CA TYR A 751 -22.78 32.10 -11.75
C TYR A 751 -22.31 30.94 -12.62
N LEU A 752 -21.53 29.99 -12.09
CA LEU A 752 -21.11 28.80 -12.83
C LEU A 752 -22.29 27.90 -13.22
N ILE A 753 -23.30 27.80 -12.35
CA ILE A 753 -24.55 27.09 -12.64
C ILE A 753 -25.30 27.81 -13.76
N LEU A 754 -25.40 29.16 -13.72
CA LEU A 754 -26.00 29.97 -14.78
C LEU A 754 -25.32 29.73 -16.13
N LEU A 755 -23.99 29.82 -16.19
CA LEU A 755 -23.21 29.56 -17.41
C LEU A 755 -23.40 28.14 -17.98
N ASN A 756 -23.79 27.19 -17.14
CA ASN A 756 -23.97 25.79 -17.53
C ASN A 756 -25.40 25.30 -17.31
N TYR A 757 -26.37 26.21 -17.27
CA TYR A 757 -27.75 25.92 -16.86
C TYR A 757 -28.35 24.76 -17.65
N GLU A 758 -28.28 24.81 -18.98
CA GLU A 758 -28.83 23.76 -19.85
C GLU A 758 -28.14 22.40 -19.64
N LYS A 759 -26.82 22.39 -19.38
CA LYS A 759 -26.08 21.16 -19.12
C LYS A 759 -26.49 20.54 -17.78
N VAL A 760 -26.64 21.38 -16.75
CA VAL A 760 -27.09 20.96 -15.41
C VAL A 760 -28.52 20.41 -15.50
N LYS A 761 -29.43 21.15 -16.14
CA LYS A 761 -30.83 20.75 -16.32
C LYS A 761 -30.96 19.45 -17.14
N HIS A 762 -30.18 19.32 -18.21
CA HIS A 762 -30.12 18.09 -19.00
C HIS A 762 -29.67 16.89 -18.15
N LEU A 763 -28.60 17.02 -17.36
CA LEU A 763 -28.17 15.93 -16.49
C LEU A 763 -29.20 15.58 -15.40
N LEU A 764 -29.86 16.58 -14.80
CA LEU A 764 -30.94 16.36 -13.84
C LEU A 764 -32.09 15.57 -14.46
N SER A 765 -32.45 15.86 -15.72
CA SER A 765 -33.45 15.07 -16.45
C SER A 765 -32.96 13.63 -16.74
N GLN A 766 -31.69 13.44 -17.10
CA GLN A 766 -31.14 12.11 -17.38
C GLN A 766 -31.07 11.19 -16.14
N ILE A 767 -30.89 11.75 -14.94
CA ILE A 767 -30.94 10.96 -13.70
C ILE A 767 -32.38 10.72 -13.20
N ASP A 768 -33.39 11.16 -13.97
CA ASP A 768 -34.81 11.02 -13.64
C ASP A 768 -35.11 11.62 -12.24
N ALA A 769 -34.46 12.75 -11.92
CA ALA A 769 -34.66 13.49 -10.67
C ALA A 769 -35.81 14.49 -10.81
N GLU A 770 -36.94 14.06 -11.39
CA GLU A 770 -38.11 14.94 -11.59
C GLU A 770 -38.69 15.41 -10.25
N ASP A 771 -38.59 14.59 -9.20
CA ASP A 771 -38.83 14.98 -7.80
C ASP A 771 -37.53 15.46 -7.13
N THR A 772 -37.01 16.62 -7.52
CA THR A 772 -35.85 17.32 -6.90
C THR A 772 -36.08 17.76 -5.43
N SER A 773 -37.07 17.21 -4.73
CA SER A 773 -37.48 17.62 -3.38
C SER A 773 -36.36 17.57 -2.33
N TYR A 774 -35.31 16.79 -2.57
CA TYR A 774 -34.12 16.68 -1.71
C TYR A 774 -32.96 17.59 -2.13
N LEU A 775 -32.93 18.05 -3.39
CA LEU A 775 -31.97 19.04 -3.92
C LEU A 775 -32.59 20.44 -3.85
N LYS A 776 -33.06 20.83 -2.66
CA LYS A 776 -33.89 22.03 -2.48
C LYS A 776 -33.16 23.31 -2.86
N ASN A 777 -31.89 23.44 -2.48
CA ASN A 777 -31.10 24.65 -2.72
C ASN A 777 -30.75 24.78 -4.20
N LEU A 778 -30.41 23.65 -4.84
CA LEU A 778 -30.16 23.61 -6.28
C LEU A 778 -31.44 23.89 -7.08
N SER A 779 -32.57 23.30 -6.69
CA SER A 779 -33.87 23.52 -7.33
C SER A 779 -34.31 24.99 -7.18
N ALA A 780 -34.16 25.57 -5.99
CA ALA A 780 -34.39 26.98 -5.73
C ALA A 780 -33.48 27.87 -6.58
N CYS A 781 -32.19 27.52 -6.70
CA CYS A 781 -31.23 28.21 -7.56
C CYS A 781 -31.66 28.18 -9.03
N LEU A 782 -31.99 27.02 -9.59
CA LEU A 782 -32.44 26.89 -10.98
C LEU A 782 -33.76 27.64 -11.21
N GLY A 783 -34.69 27.59 -10.25
CA GLY A 783 -35.94 28.36 -10.29
C GLY A 783 -35.70 29.86 -10.32
N PHE A 784 -34.83 30.36 -9.44
CA PHE A 784 -34.39 31.75 -9.40
C PHE A 784 -33.72 32.19 -10.71
N LEU A 785 -32.82 31.37 -11.27
CA LEU A 785 -32.15 31.69 -12.52
C LEU A 785 -33.15 31.77 -13.68
N ARG A 786 -34.14 30.87 -13.72
CA ARG A 786 -35.21 30.87 -14.73
C ARG A 786 -36.15 32.07 -14.63
N SER A 787 -36.44 32.55 -13.42
CA SER A 787 -37.30 33.71 -13.22
C SER A 787 -36.57 35.03 -13.46
N SER A 788 -35.24 35.06 -13.25
CA SER A 788 -34.46 36.30 -13.20
C SER A 788 -33.64 36.57 -14.47
N PHE A 789 -33.33 35.56 -15.28
CA PHE A 789 -32.49 35.68 -16.47
C PHE A 789 -33.15 35.11 -17.73
N TYR A 790 -32.79 35.66 -18.88
CA TYR A 790 -33.03 35.02 -20.17
C TYR A 790 -31.96 33.94 -20.39
N LEU A 791 -32.39 32.68 -20.40
CA LEU A 791 -31.51 31.51 -20.44
C LEU A 791 -31.30 30.94 -21.86
N ASN A 792 -31.99 31.51 -22.86
CA ASN A 792 -31.97 31.14 -24.29
C ASN A 792 -32.27 32.39 -25.16
N GLU A 793 -32.38 32.23 -26.47
CA GLU A 793 -33.07 33.16 -27.41
C GLU A 793 -34.59 33.29 -27.09
N GLU A 794 -34.98 33.32 -25.81
CA GLU A 794 -36.31 33.73 -25.39
C GLU A 794 -36.52 35.15 -25.95
N LYS A 795 -37.47 35.30 -26.89
CA LYS A 795 -37.80 36.62 -27.46
C LYS A 795 -38.08 37.58 -26.32
N HIS A 796 -37.44 38.75 -26.36
CA HIS A 796 -37.75 39.88 -25.50
C HIS A 796 -39.24 40.23 -25.68
N ASP A 797 -40.09 39.71 -24.80
CA ASP A 797 -41.49 40.11 -24.73
C ASP A 797 -41.55 41.32 -23.80
N ASP A 798 -41.56 42.52 -24.39
CA ASP A 798 -41.59 43.82 -23.71
C ASP A 798 -42.83 44.01 -22.81
N ASN A 799 -43.79 43.08 -22.85
CA ASN A 799 -45.04 43.11 -22.08
C ASN A 799 -45.04 42.25 -20.80
N SER A 800 -43.94 41.57 -20.45
CA SER A 800 -43.90 40.79 -19.20
C SER A 800 -43.54 41.68 -17.99
N ALA A 801 -44.35 41.60 -16.92
CA ALA A 801 -44.22 42.42 -15.72
C ALA A 801 -42.95 42.17 -14.88
N ALA A 802 -42.14 41.17 -15.25
CA ALA A 802 -40.86 40.86 -14.62
C ALA A 802 -39.73 41.10 -15.64
N LYS A 803 -38.97 42.19 -15.47
CA LYS A 803 -37.77 42.46 -16.27
C LYS A 803 -36.70 41.40 -15.96
N LYS A 804 -36.65 40.33 -16.74
CA LYS A 804 -35.53 39.39 -16.76
C LYS A 804 -34.29 40.08 -17.31
N LEU A 805 -33.12 39.65 -16.86
CA LEU A 805 -31.84 40.18 -17.30
C LEU A 805 -31.27 39.38 -18.48
N ASP A 806 -30.88 40.06 -19.54
CA ASP A 806 -30.15 39.45 -20.67
C ASP A 806 -28.67 39.33 -20.32
N THR A 807 -28.15 38.10 -20.38
CA THR A 807 -26.77 37.77 -20.00
C THR A 807 -25.79 37.86 -21.16
N LEU A 808 -26.26 37.95 -22.41
CA LEU A 808 -25.42 37.95 -23.61
C LEU A 808 -24.57 39.22 -23.77
N ASN A 809 -24.98 40.33 -23.12
CA ASN A 809 -24.34 41.65 -23.21
C ASN A 809 -23.70 42.12 -21.91
N LEU A 810 -23.57 41.26 -20.90
CA LEU A 810 -23.06 41.62 -19.58
C LEU A 810 -21.72 40.96 -19.29
N ASP A 811 -20.74 41.79 -18.92
CA ASP A 811 -19.49 41.31 -18.37
C ASP A 811 -19.71 40.60 -17.02
N TYR A 812 -18.87 39.62 -16.73
CA TYR A 812 -18.88 38.83 -15.48
C TYR A 812 -18.89 39.71 -14.21
N ASP A 813 -18.15 40.82 -14.23
CA ASP A 813 -18.04 41.76 -13.11
C ASP A 813 -18.97 42.97 -13.24
N SER A 814 -19.95 42.93 -14.15
CA SER A 814 -20.93 44.02 -14.25
C SER A 814 -21.71 44.14 -12.94
N ALA A 815 -21.76 45.36 -12.38
CA ALA A 815 -22.42 45.63 -11.10
C ALA A 815 -23.89 45.14 -11.09
N LEU A 816 -24.55 45.20 -12.25
CA LEU A 816 -25.94 44.80 -12.45
C LEU A 816 -26.12 43.27 -12.40
N LEU A 817 -25.17 42.50 -12.98
CA LEU A 817 -25.17 41.03 -12.85
C LEU A 817 -24.87 40.60 -11.42
N VAL A 818 -23.93 41.29 -10.74
CA VAL A 818 -23.59 41.03 -9.34
C VAL A 818 -24.79 41.28 -8.43
N GLU A 819 -25.42 42.45 -8.53
CA GLU A 819 -26.61 42.81 -7.77
C GLU A 819 -27.73 41.80 -7.98
N LYS A 820 -27.99 41.43 -9.25
CA LYS A 820 -29.05 40.47 -9.57
C LYS A 820 -28.78 39.10 -8.96
N LEU A 821 -27.57 38.56 -9.10
CA LEU A 821 -27.23 37.26 -8.51
C LEU A 821 -27.26 37.26 -6.99
N MET A 822 -26.91 38.39 -6.36
CA MET A 822 -26.98 38.54 -4.90
C MET A 822 -28.43 38.55 -4.37
N GLU A 823 -29.45 38.82 -5.21
CA GLU A 823 -30.86 38.64 -4.82
C GLU A 823 -31.19 37.19 -4.42
N PHE A 824 -30.43 36.20 -4.92
CA PHE A 824 -30.57 34.81 -4.48
C PHE A 824 -30.33 34.65 -2.97
N ALA A 825 -29.58 35.56 -2.36
CA ALA A 825 -29.36 35.53 -0.92
C ALA A 825 -30.65 35.71 -0.10
N ASN A 826 -31.70 36.28 -0.70
CA ASN A 826 -33.01 36.47 -0.08
C ASN A 826 -33.97 35.30 -0.31
N VAL A 827 -33.56 34.26 -1.05
CA VAL A 827 -34.39 33.07 -1.28
C VAL A 827 -34.31 32.17 -0.05
N ASP A 828 -35.46 32.00 0.62
CA ASP A 828 -35.60 31.11 1.78
C ASP A 828 -35.38 29.66 1.36
N THR A 829 -34.25 29.12 1.80
CA THR A 829 -33.94 27.70 1.73
C THR A 829 -34.09 27.08 3.11
N ASN A 830 -35.24 26.46 3.40
CA ASN A 830 -35.46 25.78 4.68
C ASN A 830 -34.58 24.54 4.81
N GLU A 831 -33.80 24.49 5.89
CA GLU A 831 -32.87 23.42 6.22
C GLU A 831 -33.58 22.27 6.97
N ASP A 832 -33.00 21.07 6.92
CA ASP A 832 -33.40 19.85 7.66
C ASP A 832 -34.49 18.94 7.03
N GLY A 833 -34.23 18.50 5.81
CA GLY A 833 -34.70 17.18 5.35
C GLY A 833 -33.57 16.15 5.46
N ASP A 834 -33.89 14.91 5.82
CA ASP A 834 -32.93 13.79 5.73
C ASP A 834 -32.63 13.48 4.25
N VAL A 835 -31.68 14.22 3.67
CA VAL A 835 -31.30 14.16 2.25
C VAL A 835 -30.99 12.72 1.84
N LEU A 836 -30.34 11.95 2.71
CA LEU A 836 -29.94 10.56 2.45
C LEU A 836 -31.14 9.62 2.30
N LYS A 837 -32.27 9.89 2.97
CA LYS A 837 -33.49 9.10 2.80
C LYS A 837 -34.10 9.29 1.42
N ALA A 838 -34.03 10.50 0.88
CA ALA A 838 -34.70 10.88 -0.36
C ALA A 838 -33.90 10.60 -1.65
N LEU A 839 -32.62 10.22 -1.54
CA LEU A 839 -31.80 9.85 -2.71
C LEU A 839 -32.36 8.65 -3.46
N LYS A 840 -32.45 8.79 -4.79
CA LYS A 840 -32.92 7.73 -5.69
C LYS A 840 -31.88 6.64 -5.85
N PHE A 841 -30.62 7.05 -6.03
CA PHE A 841 -29.48 6.15 -6.14
C PHE A 841 -28.54 6.36 -4.95
N LYS A 842 -28.40 5.33 -4.10
CA LYS A 842 -27.64 5.41 -2.84
C LYS A 842 -26.28 4.70 -2.91
N GLU A 843 -25.64 4.55 -4.07
CA GLU A 843 -24.52 3.59 -4.16
C GLU A 843 -23.25 4.01 -3.40
N SER A 844 -22.80 5.27 -3.46
CA SER A 844 -21.66 5.70 -2.64
C SER A 844 -22.03 5.80 -1.18
N PHE A 845 -23.24 6.29 -0.88
CA PHE A 845 -23.71 6.40 0.50
C PHE A 845 -24.04 5.04 1.13
N LYS A 846 -24.30 3.99 0.36
CA LYS A 846 -24.29 2.60 0.85
C LYS A 846 -22.90 2.18 1.35
N LEU A 847 -21.82 2.77 0.82
CA LEU A 847 -20.48 2.54 1.38
C LEU A 847 -20.31 3.24 2.74
N LYS A 848 -21.13 4.26 3.07
CA LYS A 848 -21.16 4.86 4.42
C LYS A 848 -21.48 3.82 5.50
N GLU A 849 -22.32 2.84 5.17
CA GLU A 849 -22.79 1.79 6.08
C GLU A 849 -21.95 0.50 6.04
N LYS A 850 -21.03 0.38 5.07
CA LYS A 850 -20.23 -0.84 4.93
C LYS A 850 -18.96 -0.76 5.76
N ARG A 851 -18.74 -1.80 6.57
CA ARG A 851 -17.46 -2.04 7.26
C ARG A 851 -16.27 -2.18 6.29
N ASN A 852 -16.50 -2.75 5.10
CA ASN A 852 -15.48 -2.91 4.05
C ASN A 852 -15.82 -2.04 2.81
N LEU A 853 -15.00 -1.03 2.56
CA LEU A 853 -15.16 -0.11 1.43
C LEU A 853 -14.73 -0.70 0.08
N LEU A 854 -13.80 -1.66 0.11
CA LEU A 854 -13.30 -2.38 -1.05
C LEU A 854 -13.79 -3.83 -1.02
N SER A 855 -14.19 -4.37 -2.17
CA SER A 855 -14.60 -5.77 -2.28
C SER A 855 -13.38 -6.70 -2.44
N ASP A 856 -13.51 -7.96 -2.04
CA ASP A 856 -12.43 -8.96 -2.17
C ASP A 856 -11.90 -9.06 -3.60
N PRO A 857 -12.73 -9.07 -4.68
CA PRO A 857 -12.21 -9.05 -6.05
C PRO A 857 -11.38 -7.80 -6.39
N GLN A 858 -11.69 -6.64 -5.80
CA GLN A 858 -10.89 -5.43 -6.00
C GLN A 858 -9.56 -5.55 -5.25
N LEU A 859 -9.59 -6.02 -4.00
CA LEU A 859 -8.40 -6.25 -3.18
C LEU A 859 -7.47 -7.28 -3.84
N LEU A 860 -8.01 -8.39 -4.35
CA LEU A 860 -7.24 -9.41 -5.09
C LEU A 860 -6.52 -8.81 -6.31
N ARG A 861 -7.19 -7.91 -7.06
CA ARG A 861 -6.54 -7.20 -8.19
C ARG A 861 -5.42 -6.28 -7.70
N ILE A 862 -5.63 -5.55 -6.61
CA ILE A 862 -4.61 -4.68 -6.01
C ILE A 862 -3.40 -5.50 -5.57
N PHE A 863 -3.60 -6.62 -4.87
CA PHE A 863 -2.52 -7.50 -4.43
C PHE A 863 -1.78 -8.13 -5.60
N ASN A 864 -2.46 -8.52 -6.70
CA ASN A 864 -1.76 -8.98 -7.91
C ASN A 864 -0.81 -7.91 -8.46
N VAL A 865 -1.28 -6.67 -8.58
CA VAL A 865 -0.45 -5.56 -9.05
C VAL A 865 0.72 -5.31 -8.09
N ALA A 866 0.49 -5.44 -6.78
CA ALA A 866 1.53 -5.24 -5.77
C ALA A 866 2.60 -6.33 -5.79
N PHE A 867 2.21 -7.61 -5.85
CA PHE A 867 3.14 -8.72 -5.95
C PHE A 867 3.91 -8.74 -7.27
N ASP A 868 3.39 -8.14 -8.35
CA ASP A 868 4.13 -7.97 -9.59
C ASP A 868 5.29 -6.96 -9.49
N THR A 869 5.37 -6.19 -8.39
CA THR A 869 6.47 -5.24 -8.13
C THR A 869 7.62 -5.80 -7.29
N ILE A 870 7.47 -7.04 -6.83
CA ILE A 870 8.51 -7.88 -6.20
C ILE A 870 8.85 -8.99 -7.20
#